data_AF-A0AA39LX87-F1
#
_entry.id   AF-A0AA39LX87-F1
#
_cell.length_a   1.000
_cell.length_b   1.000
_cell.length_c   1.000
_cell.angle_alpha   90.00
_cell.angle_beta   90.00
_cell.angle_gamma   90.00
#
_symmetry.space_group_name_H-M   'P 1'
#
loop_
_entity.id
_entity.type
_entity.pdbx_description
1 polymer ?
#
loop_
_entity_poly.entity_id
_entity_poly.type
_entity_poly.pdbx_seq_one_letter_code
_entity_poly.pdbx_strand_id
1 'polypeptide(L)'
;MALRSKLWRLVMRFFLIALVTTHCLARVSQSDLRSTLVAEHSRKTHRDHREVPEGHDDQTFAQLLGSVEDLQQKMKASPTANVIAPLQAFTDQFAKSAQARGQNDDFSAEMGGKYNRFSTTSFDANFKTHSLCESWNSGGQSDNLEWSESADRLLRIIGNGVVKNGYNMFMAPGQSQGLATNVSVAVYIESMSSFKAQTMDFEVDMYLAMGWYDRRLAHNCTHPILITHKFIADRLWQPDLYFVNSKFAYLQEVTAPNFMVIVYPDGLIFKSMRIDVTLSCMMDLQRFPMDKQECPLVIQSYAYIENILNLTWHEEPPNFPIGSNTEIKLNDMVITNTRTEKCSGPYPMFRGHGNWSCIRAFIVMKRLVLFHIIQTYIPTGMLVSISWMSFWLDPRASPARISLTITSLLTLTTMSNGARQDLPQVSYIKALDIWLTFSQALIFLVLLEYSFVSYYMTKRNLECPHRAPPNYVATPYSHNNNVAQRYRAESPVANIRNRHTSIDSGHPHAKAVNSYSMTTGLSHCMNSTAALMAATPHGGAHLYSKFDSSKPCQKCANENEMIARQIDKYSRSLFPAAFACFSFTYWWYYDWLSLVLLLMQVARASWMEEIGWAHQLRSGKRSMKIVAMLSSVKILRFGDLVKLYRIVRCLTMVLVYWTIFFKSVSGNLFGSFEIVLLSSFSNCTMRLLTLGRPVARLFSTSSAVLAAPLHGADGGLRSHPIAAKTPKITDMKSAFSAVRSGDQIFVHANSATPAPMLKGLWEHVKENNLKNITTHGLLLDGDVPWNNTECDGVIRSNHLFTGATCRKSVNEGRADFNSVFLSDTPLLFRRGAIKLNVAILHVSPPDANGFCSLGTCVDCSRAAWMTADHVIAMVNKNMPRTFGDSIIHSSNIDVMVRDDSFALPELPVRSPGEQEAKIGKLIAENLVDDGATLQMGIGGIPDAVLPALKNHRDLGIHTEMFSDGALDLIARGVVNNKLKKIIPGKILTTFVYGTRKLYDFLDDNPMVEFGDVQWVNDPSIIRQNPKVTAINSCVEIDLTGQVVSDSVGKKFLSGFGGQVDYIRGAALSNDGLGRPIIAMPSTTNKGETKIVPFLSEGGGVVTTRAHVHYVVTDFGIAQLWGKNMRQRAYELIQIAHPDHRESLEKSAFERLKVMPSAD
;
A
#
# COMPACT_ATOMS: atom_id res chain seq x y z
N MET A 1 -31.40 35.80 -35.86
CA MET A 1 -30.15 35.03 -36.10
C MET A 1 -28.88 35.69 -35.56
N ALA A 2 -28.65 37.01 -35.75
CA ALA A 2 -27.39 37.68 -35.38
C ALA A 2 -26.88 37.40 -33.95
N LEU A 3 -27.77 37.40 -32.94
CA LEU A 3 -27.42 37.12 -31.53
C LEU A 3 -26.82 35.70 -31.32
N ARG A 4 -27.38 34.66 -31.98
CA ARG A 4 -26.85 33.29 -31.91
C ARG A 4 -25.40 33.23 -32.43
N SER A 5 -25.09 33.93 -33.53
CA SER A 5 -23.72 33.97 -34.07
C SER A 5 -22.72 34.75 -33.20
N LYS A 6 -23.20 35.70 -32.39
CA LYS A 6 -22.36 36.45 -31.44
C LYS A 6 -22.11 35.61 -30.19
N LEU A 7 -23.12 34.94 -29.64
CA LEU A 7 -22.98 34.05 -28.49
C LEU A 7 -22.10 32.84 -28.83
N TRP A 8 -22.28 32.21 -30.00
CA TRP A 8 -21.44 31.10 -30.43
C TRP A 8 -19.98 31.51 -30.67
N ARG A 9 -19.74 32.73 -31.21
CA ARG A 9 -18.39 33.30 -31.30
C ARG A 9 -17.81 33.67 -29.94
N LEU A 10 -18.62 33.98 -28.94
CA LEU A 10 -18.17 34.24 -27.57
C LEU A 10 -17.76 32.93 -26.87
N VAL A 11 -18.57 31.87 -26.99
CA VAL A 11 -18.28 30.53 -26.47
C VAL A 11 -17.05 29.92 -27.14
N MET A 12 -16.95 29.98 -28.48
CA MET A 12 -15.76 29.51 -29.20
C MET A 12 -14.51 30.34 -28.85
N ARG A 13 -14.64 31.63 -28.54
CA ARG A 13 -13.51 32.44 -28.02
C ARG A 13 -13.12 32.02 -26.60
N PHE A 14 -14.08 31.73 -25.72
CA PHE A 14 -13.79 31.18 -24.39
C PHE A 14 -13.09 29.82 -24.48
N PHE A 15 -13.53 28.94 -25.41
CA PHE A 15 -12.87 27.66 -25.67
C PHE A 15 -11.46 27.83 -26.26
N LEU A 16 -11.26 28.76 -27.20
CA LEU A 16 -9.94 29.03 -27.78
C LEU A 16 -9.00 29.65 -26.74
N ILE A 17 -9.49 30.59 -25.92
CA ILE A 17 -8.75 31.17 -24.81
C ILE A 17 -8.38 30.06 -23.81
N ALA A 18 -9.31 29.20 -23.41
CA ALA A 18 -9.01 28.08 -22.53
C ALA A 18 -7.92 27.16 -23.13
N LEU A 19 -8.05 26.74 -24.39
CA LEU A 19 -7.05 25.91 -25.09
C LEU A 19 -5.67 26.59 -25.18
N VAL A 20 -5.61 27.88 -25.49
CA VAL A 20 -4.36 28.64 -25.52
C VAL A 20 -3.78 28.82 -24.12
N THR A 21 -4.62 29.03 -23.10
CA THR A 21 -4.19 29.12 -21.69
C THR A 21 -3.61 27.79 -21.23
N THR A 22 -4.25 26.66 -21.54
CA THR A 22 -3.72 25.32 -21.25
C THR A 22 -2.40 25.05 -22.00
N HIS A 23 -2.26 25.52 -23.24
CA HIS A 23 -1.02 25.37 -24.01
C HIS A 23 0.12 26.27 -23.52
N CYS A 24 -0.18 27.47 -23.02
CA CYS A 24 0.78 28.35 -22.35
C CYS A 24 1.18 27.80 -20.97
N LEU A 25 0.23 27.29 -20.17
CA LEU A 25 0.50 26.63 -18.89
C LEU A 25 1.39 25.38 -19.09
N ALA A 26 1.16 24.61 -20.17
CA ALA A 26 2.04 23.49 -20.53
C ALA A 26 3.47 23.93 -20.91
N ARG A 27 3.65 25.16 -21.45
CA ARG A 27 4.99 25.73 -21.71
C ARG A 27 5.67 26.28 -20.46
N VAL A 28 4.92 26.90 -19.54
CA VAL A 28 5.45 27.31 -18.22
C VAL A 28 5.87 26.07 -17.41
N SER A 29 5.08 25.00 -17.50
CA SER A 29 5.45 23.69 -16.95
C SER A 29 6.75 23.14 -17.55
N GLN A 30 7.08 23.36 -18.83
CA GLN A 30 8.37 22.94 -19.41
C GLN A 30 9.59 23.71 -18.85
N SER A 31 9.44 24.95 -18.39
CA SER A 31 10.52 25.65 -17.67
C SER A 31 10.76 25.05 -16.29
N ASP A 32 9.71 24.71 -15.54
CA ASP A 32 9.84 24.06 -14.24
C ASP A 32 10.33 22.60 -14.38
N LEU A 33 9.85 21.86 -15.38
CA LEU A 33 10.34 20.51 -15.70
C LEU A 33 11.83 20.51 -16.03
N ARG A 34 12.35 21.56 -16.69
CA ARG A 34 13.79 21.72 -16.91
C ARG A 34 14.58 21.87 -15.61
N SER A 35 14.04 22.56 -14.59
CA SER A 35 14.69 22.63 -13.27
C SER A 35 14.69 21.27 -12.56
N THR A 36 13.62 20.50 -12.73
CA THR A 36 13.49 19.14 -12.16
C THR A 36 14.44 18.16 -12.85
N LEU A 37 14.53 18.23 -14.18
CA LEU A 37 15.46 17.43 -15.00
C LEU A 37 16.93 17.78 -14.73
N VAL A 38 17.27 19.03 -14.41
CA VAL A 38 18.62 19.41 -13.99
C VAL A 38 18.96 18.79 -12.63
N ALA A 39 18.02 18.79 -11.67
CA ALA A 39 18.19 18.08 -10.40
C ALA A 39 18.33 16.56 -10.59
N GLU A 40 17.66 15.98 -11.59
CA GLU A 40 17.76 14.56 -11.94
C GLU A 40 19.05 14.23 -12.72
N HIS A 41 19.62 15.18 -13.48
CA HIS A 41 20.91 15.04 -14.15
C HIS A 41 22.09 15.11 -13.17
N SER A 42 22.01 15.96 -12.12
CA SER A 42 22.96 15.95 -11.00
C SER A 42 22.98 14.63 -10.23
N ARG A 43 21.86 13.87 -10.20
CA ARG A 43 21.84 12.51 -9.61
C ARG A 43 22.53 11.46 -10.49
N LYS A 44 22.69 11.69 -11.79
CA LYS A 44 23.40 10.77 -12.70
C LYS A 44 24.90 11.03 -12.77
N THR A 45 25.33 12.30 -12.74
CA THR A 45 26.75 12.67 -12.83
C THR A 45 27.59 12.32 -11.60
N HIS A 46 26.97 11.91 -10.48
CA HIS A 46 27.68 11.39 -9.30
C HIS A 46 27.88 9.87 -9.28
N ARG A 47 27.59 9.14 -10.37
CA ARG A 47 27.73 7.67 -10.43
C ARG A 47 28.77 7.11 -11.40
N ASP A 48 29.33 7.94 -12.28
CA ASP A 48 30.34 7.51 -13.27
C ASP A 48 31.71 8.13 -12.98
N HIS A 49 32.50 7.50 -12.11
CA HIS A 49 33.96 7.62 -12.09
C HIS A 49 34.61 6.42 -11.39
N ARG A 50 35.05 5.42 -12.19
CA ARG A 50 36.29 4.65 -12.00
C ARG A 50 36.49 3.66 -13.14
N GLU A 51 37.49 3.92 -13.98
CA GLU A 51 38.33 2.90 -14.65
C GLU A 51 39.47 3.57 -15.42
N VAL A 52 40.72 3.34 -14.99
CA VAL A 52 41.97 3.35 -15.78
C VAL A 52 42.95 2.42 -15.02
N PRO A 53 43.75 1.55 -15.66
CA PRO A 53 44.27 0.31 -15.05
C PRO A 53 45.72 0.41 -14.51
N GLU A 54 46.17 -0.70 -13.91
CA GLU A 54 47.54 -0.91 -13.40
C GLU A 54 48.60 -1.00 -14.52
N GLY A 55 49.80 -0.47 -14.23
CA GLY A 55 51.01 -0.61 -15.05
C GLY A 55 52.21 0.02 -14.37
N HIS A 56 53.33 -0.71 -14.26
CA HIS A 56 54.57 -0.23 -13.65
C HIS A 56 55.24 0.90 -14.46
N ASP A 57 55.80 1.90 -13.77
CA ASP A 57 57.22 2.27 -13.94
C ASP A 57 57.74 3.21 -12.82
N ASP A 58 59.01 3.05 -12.44
CA ASP A 58 59.70 3.89 -11.46
C ASP A 58 60.23 5.19 -12.11
N GLN A 59 59.55 6.33 -11.91
CA GLN A 59 60.12 7.71 -11.87
C GLN A 59 59.01 8.79 -11.95
N THR A 60 58.37 9.20 -10.84
CA THR A 60 57.61 10.50 -10.81
C THR A 60 57.27 11.09 -9.43
N PHE A 61 57.92 10.66 -8.34
CA PHE A 61 57.54 11.09 -6.97
C PHE A 61 57.67 12.61 -6.72
N ALA A 62 58.48 13.33 -7.51
CA ALA A 62 58.67 14.78 -7.39
C ALA A 62 57.59 15.64 -8.07
N GLN A 63 56.83 15.12 -9.04
CA GLN A 63 55.76 15.88 -9.72
C GLN A 63 54.40 15.75 -9.01
N LEU A 64 54.22 14.73 -8.16
CA LEU A 64 53.00 14.49 -7.38
C LEU A 64 52.79 15.45 -6.21
N LEU A 65 53.85 16.11 -5.70
CA LEU A 65 53.72 17.10 -4.63
C LEU A 65 53.07 18.41 -5.09
N GLY A 66 53.18 18.76 -6.37
CA GLY A 66 52.55 19.96 -6.93
C GLY A 66 51.04 19.85 -7.20
N SER A 67 50.47 18.63 -7.21
CA SER A 67 49.05 18.41 -7.48
C SER A 67 48.18 18.31 -6.23
N VAL A 68 48.77 18.20 -5.04
CA VAL A 68 48.03 18.11 -3.76
C VAL A 68 47.35 19.44 -3.41
N GLU A 69 48.03 20.57 -3.61
CA GLU A 69 47.43 21.90 -3.40
C GLU A 69 46.28 22.18 -4.38
N ASP A 70 46.47 21.82 -5.65
CA ASP A 70 45.45 21.97 -6.70
C ASP A 70 44.25 21.02 -6.49
N LEU A 71 44.46 19.84 -5.90
CA LEU A 71 43.39 18.95 -5.44
C LEU A 71 42.66 19.48 -4.20
N GLN A 72 43.36 20.04 -3.21
CA GLN A 72 42.73 20.70 -2.06
C GLN A 72 41.89 21.91 -2.49
N GLN A 73 42.35 22.68 -3.48
CA GLN A 73 41.62 23.81 -4.02
C GLN A 73 40.39 23.37 -4.85
N LYS A 74 40.46 22.23 -5.55
CA LYS A 74 39.31 21.60 -6.23
C LYS A 74 38.32 20.95 -5.26
N MET A 75 38.77 20.36 -4.14
CA MET A 75 37.87 19.82 -3.11
C MET A 75 37.05 20.91 -2.41
N LYS A 76 37.62 22.11 -2.22
CA LYS A 76 36.87 23.29 -1.73
C LYS A 76 35.77 23.80 -2.69
N ALA A 77 35.75 23.33 -3.95
CA ALA A 77 34.73 23.67 -4.95
C ALA A 77 33.63 22.59 -5.10
N SER A 78 33.62 21.54 -4.27
CA SER A 78 32.61 20.47 -4.34
C SER A 78 31.27 20.86 -3.68
N PRO A 79 30.09 20.48 -4.25
CA PRO A 79 28.78 20.73 -3.64
C PRO A 79 28.59 20.15 -2.23
N THR A 80 29.39 19.15 -1.86
CA THR A 80 29.34 18.51 -0.52
C THR A 80 29.73 19.44 0.62
N ALA A 81 30.45 20.54 0.37
CA ALA A 81 30.79 21.52 1.40
C ALA A 81 29.54 22.19 2.02
N ASN A 82 28.48 22.37 1.22
CA ASN A 82 27.23 23.01 1.66
C ASN A 82 26.38 22.14 2.60
N VAL A 83 26.62 20.82 2.65
CA VAL A 83 25.85 19.87 3.48
C VAL A 83 26.47 19.69 4.87
N ILE A 84 27.79 19.84 4.99
CA ILE A 84 28.52 19.65 6.25
C ILE A 84 28.53 20.94 7.09
N ALA A 85 28.60 22.11 6.45
CA ALA A 85 28.66 23.40 7.13
C ALA A 85 27.49 23.68 8.10
N PRO A 86 26.21 23.35 7.82
CA PRO A 86 25.11 23.53 8.77
C PRO A 86 25.25 22.65 10.02
N LEU A 87 25.72 21.41 9.87
CA LEU A 87 25.90 20.46 10.98
C LEU A 87 27.10 20.83 11.86
N GLN A 88 28.19 21.30 11.25
CA GLN A 88 29.33 21.87 11.97
C GLN A 88 28.93 23.15 12.69
N ALA A 89 28.23 24.09 12.03
CA ALA A 89 27.73 25.31 12.66
C ALA A 89 26.80 25.01 13.83
N PHE A 90 25.87 24.06 13.69
CA PHE A 90 24.99 23.61 14.76
C PHE A 90 25.77 22.98 15.93
N THR A 91 26.76 22.14 15.64
CA THR A 91 27.63 21.51 16.65
C THR A 91 28.45 22.54 17.41
N ASP A 92 29.09 23.46 16.70
CA ASP A 92 29.89 24.55 17.27
C ASP A 92 29.02 25.52 18.08
N GLN A 93 27.79 25.79 17.65
CA GLN A 93 26.84 26.64 18.39
C GLN A 93 26.31 25.93 19.63
N PHE A 94 26.03 24.62 19.56
CA PHE A 94 25.67 23.82 20.75
C PHE A 94 26.84 23.80 21.74
N ALA A 95 28.05 23.54 21.27
CA ALA A 95 29.28 23.59 22.06
C ALA A 95 29.48 24.96 22.73
N LYS A 96 29.37 26.06 21.98
CA LYS A 96 29.50 27.43 22.50
C LYS A 96 28.44 27.78 23.53
N SER A 97 27.17 27.35 23.33
CA SER A 97 26.10 27.56 24.32
C SER A 97 26.35 26.82 25.64
N ALA A 98 27.04 25.68 25.61
CA ALA A 98 27.43 24.96 26.81
C ALA A 98 28.74 25.46 27.43
N GLN A 99 29.69 25.92 26.60
CA GLN A 99 31.01 26.44 27.01
C GLN A 99 31.02 27.87 27.56
N ALA A 100 29.92 28.63 27.41
CA ALA A 100 29.77 30.02 27.90
C ALA A 100 29.88 30.20 29.43
N ARG A 101 30.38 29.19 30.15
CA ARG A 101 30.63 29.12 31.58
C ARG A 101 32.13 29.17 31.94
N GLY A 102 33.03 29.14 30.95
CA GLY A 102 34.46 28.87 31.15
C GLY A 102 35.42 30.05 31.07
N GLN A 103 34.99 31.26 30.71
CA GLN A 103 35.88 32.44 30.58
C GLN A 103 35.23 33.73 31.11
N ASN A 104 36.01 34.44 31.93
CA ASN A 104 35.80 35.78 32.50
C ASN A 104 34.79 35.93 33.66
N ASP A 105 35.32 35.93 34.90
CA ASP A 105 34.63 36.40 36.11
C ASP A 105 34.33 37.93 36.09
N ASP A 106 34.97 38.70 35.20
CA ASP A 106 34.91 40.18 35.18
C ASP A 106 33.81 40.81 34.29
N PHE A 107 32.99 40.02 33.57
CA PHE A 107 31.98 40.57 32.63
C PHE A 107 30.52 40.51 33.12
N SER A 108 30.32 40.37 34.43
CA SER A 108 29.03 40.06 35.07
C SER A 108 28.14 41.27 35.41
N ALA A 109 28.42 42.46 34.86
CA ALA A 109 27.79 43.72 35.31
C ALA A 109 26.72 44.36 34.40
N GLU A 110 26.69 44.11 33.08
CA GLU A 110 25.89 44.94 32.14
C GLU A 110 24.87 44.23 31.22
N MET A 111 24.71 42.89 31.27
CA MET A 111 23.58 42.23 30.60
C MET A 111 22.64 41.52 31.58
N GLY A 112 21.41 42.04 31.67
CA GLY A 112 20.36 41.54 32.55
C GLY A 112 20.05 40.05 32.34
N GLY A 113 20.00 39.32 33.45
CA GLY A 113 20.04 37.86 33.49
C GLY A 113 19.12 37.11 32.52
N LYS A 114 19.74 36.24 31.73
CA LYS A 114 19.15 34.99 31.24
C LYS A 114 20.02 33.84 31.71
N TYR A 115 19.46 33.01 32.59
CA TYR A 115 20.15 31.86 33.15
C TYR A 115 20.25 30.75 32.11
N ASN A 116 21.47 30.41 31.70
CA ASN A 116 21.74 29.17 30.98
C ASN A 116 21.17 27.99 31.78
N ARG A 117 20.31 27.16 31.19
CA ARG A 117 19.63 26.07 31.92
C ARG A 117 20.58 24.93 32.34
N PHE A 118 21.80 24.87 31.77
CA PHE A 118 22.88 24.04 32.30
C PHE A 118 23.52 24.62 33.57
N SER A 119 23.22 25.86 33.98
CA SER A 119 23.78 26.47 35.19
C SER A 119 23.34 25.80 36.49
N THR A 120 22.15 25.18 36.50
CA THR A 120 21.58 24.52 37.69
C THR A 120 22.06 23.08 37.89
N THR A 121 22.89 22.51 37.01
CA THR A 121 23.71 21.35 37.39
C THR A 121 24.90 21.85 38.19
N SER A 122 25.02 21.36 39.42
CA SER A 122 26.07 21.73 40.36
C SER A 122 27.45 21.51 39.75
N PHE A 123 28.14 22.61 39.44
CA PHE A 123 29.57 22.60 39.16
C PHE A 123 30.29 22.56 40.51
N ASP A 124 30.74 21.37 40.89
CA ASP A 124 31.67 21.20 41.99
C ASP A 124 33.09 21.31 41.44
N ALA A 125 33.74 22.44 41.70
CA ALA A 125 35.13 22.70 41.30
C ALA A 125 36.13 21.71 41.92
N ASN A 126 35.73 20.96 42.95
CA ASN A 126 36.57 20.00 43.66
C ASN A 126 36.53 18.58 43.06
N PHE A 127 35.77 18.35 41.98
CA PHE A 127 35.72 17.02 41.36
C PHE A 127 37.06 16.66 40.69
N LYS A 128 37.66 15.54 41.11
CA LYS A 128 38.98 15.11 40.66
C LYS A 128 38.97 14.66 39.19
N THR A 129 39.56 15.45 38.30
CA THR A 129 39.67 15.16 36.87
C THR A 129 40.66 14.03 36.58
N HIS A 130 40.47 13.35 35.45
CA HIS A 130 41.43 12.36 34.96
C HIS A 130 42.65 13.02 34.30
N SER A 131 43.83 12.62 34.73
CA SER A 131 45.14 13.02 34.17
C SER A 131 45.44 12.25 32.87
N LEU A 132 44.62 12.47 31.84
CA LEU A 132 44.79 11.84 30.52
C LEU A 132 45.91 12.49 29.71
N CYS A 133 45.99 13.83 29.76
CA CYS A 133 47.00 14.65 29.10
C CYS A 133 48.02 15.20 30.11
N GLU A 134 49.30 15.22 29.74
CA GLU A 134 50.37 15.87 30.49
C GLU A 134 50.49 17.35 30.08
N SER A 135 50.97 18.20 31.01
CA SER A 135 50.96 19.67 30.85
C SER A 135 51.89 20.22 29.75
N TRP A 136 52.82 19.40 29.24
CA TRP A 136 53.73 19.77 28.16
C TRP A 136 53.26 19.35 26.76
N ASN A 137 52.31 18.41 26.65
CA ASN A 137 51.73 18.00 25.35
C ASN A 137 50.43 18.74 25.00
N SER A 138 49.95 19.62 25.89
CA SER A 138 48.65 20.30 25.77
C SER A 138 48.71 21.67 25.07
N GLY A 139 49.87 22.06 24.54
CA GLY A 139 50.06 23.29 23.76
C GLY A 139 50.84 23.05 22.47
N GLY A 140 50.23 23.36 21.32
CA GLY A 140 50.94 23.49 20.04
C GLY A 140 50.78 22.35 19.02
N GLN A 141 49.71 21.54 19.06
CA GLN A 141 49.36 20.71 17.90
C GLN A 141 48.73 21.57 16.80
N SER A 142 49.29 21.48 15.58
CA SER A 142 48.79 22.14 14.37
C SER A 142 47.46 21.58 13.88
N ASP A 143 46.71 22.33 13.07
CA ASP A 143 45.34 22.06 12.60
C ASP A 143 45.08 20.73 11.83
N ASN A 144 46.08 19.86 11.70
CA ASN A 144 45.95 18.52 11.12
C ASN A 144 45.92 17.46 12.25
N LEU A 145 44.70 17.05 12.61
CA LEU A 145 44.41 16.22 13.78
C LEU A 145 44.78 14.73 13.60
N GLU A 146 45.80 14.25 14.31
CA GLU A 146 46.00 12.81 14.59
C GLU A 146 45.51 12.45 16.01
N TRP A 147 44.31 11.88 16.09
CA TRP A 147 43.53 11.65 17.32
C TRP A 147 43.88 10.38 18.13
N SER A 148 45.10 9.84 18.07
CA SER A 148 45.40 8.52 18.67
C SER A 148 45.51 8.56 20.21
N GLU A 149 46.51 9.25 20.75
CA GLU A 149 47.01 8.96 22.10
C GLU A 149 46.01 9.24 23.24
N SER A 150 45.31 10.38 23.21
CA SER A 150 44.35 10.75 24.26
C SER A 150 43.07 9.92 24.21
N ALA A 151 42.62 9.53 23.01
CA ALA A 151 41.47 8.64 22.83
C ALA A 151 41.79 7.22 23.31
N ASP A 152 43.00 6.71 23.03
CA ASP A 152 43.50 5.41 23.50
C ASP A 152 43.66 5.34 25.02
N ARG A 153 43.98 6.46 25.68
CA ARG A 153 44.01 6.55 27.15
C ARG A 153 42.60 6.59 27.75
N LEU A 154 41.65 7.32 27.15
CA LEU A 154 40.24 7.30 27.55
C LEU A 154 39.63 5.90 27.38
N LEU A 155 40.01 5.20 26.31
CA LEU A 155 39.69 3.80 26.04
C LEU A 155 40.11 2.84 27.17
N ARG A 156 41.21 3.10 27.90
CA ARG A 156 41.62 2.28 29.07
C ARG A 156 40.71 2.50 30.28
N ILE A 157 40.18 3.70 30.48
CA ILE A 157 39.20 4.02 31.54
C ILE A 157 37.85 3.35 31.24
N ILE A 158 37.40 3.42 29.99
CA ILE A 158 36.16 2.81 29.51
C ILE A 158 36.27 1.28 29.39
N GLY A 159 37.49 0.77 29.11
CA GLY A 159 37.74 -0.63 28.75
C GLY A 159 37.79 -1.61 29.92
N ASN A 160 38.17 -1.16 31.12
CA ASN A 160 38.28 -1.98 32.34
C ASN A 160 36.91 -2.16 33.02
N GLY A 161 35.94 -2.69 32.27
CA GLY A 161 34.58 -2.92 32.76
C GLY A 161 34.51 -3.97 33.87
N VAL A 162 33.66 -3.68 34.87
CA VAL A 162 33.19 -4.59 35.95
C VAL A 162 34.12 -4.74 37.17
N VAL A 163 33.72 -4.07 38.27
CA VAL A 163 34.22 -4.12 39.67
C VAL A 163 35.43 -3.22 40.03
N LYS A 164 35.38 -2.65 41.25
CA LYS A 164 36.35 -1.77 41.95
C LYS A 164 37.26 -0.89 41.06
N ASN A 165 36.86 0.39 40.93
CA ASN A 165 37.60 1.52 40.35
C ASN A 165 37.45 1.76 38.81
N GLY A 166 36.54 1.06 38.12
CA GLY A 166 36.22 1.31 36.69
C GLY A 166 34.97 2.18 36.44
N TYR A 167 34.82 2.69 35.21
CA TYR A 167 33.63 3.44 34.76
C TYR A 167 32.39 2.52 34.67
N ASN A 168 31.25 2.96 35.21
CA ASN A 168 30.00 2.19 35.21
C ASN A 168 28.99 2.74 34.18
N MET A 169 28.99 2.16 32.98
CA MET A 169 28.07 2.51 31.89
C MET A 169 26.58 2.16 32.17
N PHE A 170 26.28 1.36 33.20
CA PHE A 170 24.92 0.91 33.51
C PHE A 170 24.18 1.83 34.52
N MET A 171 24.84 2.90 34.98
CA MET A 171 24.29 3.83 35.97
C MET A 171 24.35 5.26 35.44
N ALA A 172 23.24 5.98 35.55
CA ALA A 172 23.16 7.36 35.07
C ALA A 172 24.10 8.27 35.90
N PRO A 173 24.77 9.28 35.28
CA PRO A 173 25.83 10.05 35.94
C PRO A 173 25.46 10.64 37.30
N GLY A 174 24.25 11.20 37.45
CA GLY A 174 23.78 11.77 38.72
C GLY A 174 23.25 10.75 39.74
N GLN A 175 22.97 9.51 39.32
CA GLN A 175 22.24 8.52 40.10
C GLN A 175 23.00 8.07 41.36
N SER A 176 24.34 8.03 41.33
CA SER A 176 25.18 7.73 42.49
C SER A 176 25.16 8.82 43.57
N GLN A 177 24.75 10.05 43.20
CA GLN A 177 24.64 11.22 44.07
C GLN A 177 23.18 11.53 44.45
N GLY A 178 22.21 10.74 43.96
CA GLY A 178 20.78 11.01 44.13
C GLY A 178 20.25 12.19 43.30
N LEU A 179 20.99 12.61 42.26
CA LEU A 179 20.63 13.73 41.38
C LEU A 179 20.10 13.24 40.03
N ALA A 180 19.10 13.95 39.48
CA ALA A 180 18.61 13.70 38.13
C ALA A 180 19.65 14.11 37.08
N THR A 181 19.86 13.25 36.07
CA THR A 181 20.71 13.57 34.92
C THR A 181 19.89 14.38 33.92
N ASN A 182 20.17 15.69 33.82
CA ASN A 182 19.54 16.55 32.82
C ASN A 182 20.13 16.26 31.43
N VAL A 183 19.27 15.96 30.46
CA VAL A 183 19.63 15.72 29.06
C VAL A 183 18.91 16.76 28.19
N SER A 184 19.70 17.64 27.59
CA SER A 184 19.19 18.63 26.62
C SER A 184 19.12 18.01 25.25
N VAL A 185 17.98 18.13 24.56
CA VAL A 185 17.74 17.57 23.22
C VAL A 185 17.42 18.68 22.22
N ALA A 186 17.91 18.52 21.00
CA ALA A 186 17.59 19.35 19.84
C ALA A 186 17.51 18.50 18.57
N VAL A 187 16.69 18.92 17.61
CA VAL A 187 16.44 18.20 16.37
C VAL A 187 16.73 19.12 15.18
N TYR A 188 17.40 18.60 14.14
CA TYR A 188 17.56 19.31 12.87
C TYR A 188 17.01 18.46 11.73
N ILE A 189 15.94 18.91 11.09
CA ILE A 189 15.28 18.20 9.98
C ILE A 189 16.05 18.45 8.69
N GLU A 190 16.61 17.39 8.11
CA GLU A 190 17.33 17.44 6.84
C GLU A 190 16.37 17.28 5.66
N SER A 191 15.55 16.22 5.69
CA SER A 191 14.49 16.00 4.70
C SER A 191 13.26 15.31 5.29
N MET A 192 12.12 15.42 4.61
CA MET A 192 10.89 14.71 4.96
C MET A 192 10.23 14.21 3.68
N SER A 193 9.70 12.99 3.73
CA SER A 193 9.16 12.28 2.57
C SER A 193 7.87 11.54 2.91
N SER A 194 7.23 10.96 1.88
CA SER A 194 6.30 9.84 2.08
C SER A 194 5.06 10.17 2.94
N PHE A 195 4.50 11.37 2.78
CA PHE A 195 3.26 11.81 3.45
C PHE A 195 2.05 11.01 2.95
N LYS A 196 1.80 9.85 3.54
CA LYS A 196 0.72 8.95 3.14
C LYS A 196 -0.52 9.22 3.97
N ALA A 197 -1.52 9.85 3.35
CA ALA A 197 -2.80 10.06 3.98
C ALA A 197 -3.48 8.73 4.35
N GLN A 198 -3.34 7.68 3.52
CA GLN A 198 -3.95 6.37 3.75
C GLN A 198 -3.49 5.72 5.06
N THR A 199 -2.20 5.85 5.40
CA THR A 199 -1.58 5.21 6.56
C THR A 199 -1.37 6.14 7.76
N MET A 200 -1.73 7.43 7.64
CA MET A 200 -1.57 8.44 8.69
C MET A 200 -0.12 8.50 9.23
N ASP A 201 0.84 8.57 8.31
CA ASP A 201 2.26 8.64 8.60
C ASP A 201 3.07 9.47 7.59
N PHE A 202 4.31 9.75 7.98
CA PHE A 202 5.32 10.47 7.20
C PHE A 202 6.72 10.01 7.63
N GLU A 203 7.69 10.14 6.72
CA GLU A 203 9.11 9.79 6.96
C GLU A 203 9.92 11.08 7.20
N VAL A 204 10.84 11.04 8.16
CA VAL A 204 11.71 12.16 8.55
C VAL A 204 13.15 11.68 8.68
N ASP A 205 14.02 12.30 7.88
CA ASP A 205 15.47 12.19 8.00
C ASP A 205 16.00 13.43 8.74
N MET A 206 16.55 13.21 9.93
CA MET A 206 16.93 14.27 10.85
C MET A 206 18.18 13.93 11.65
N TYR A 207 18.90 14.96 12.08
CA TYR A 207 19.92 14.85 13.11
C TYR A 207 19.27 15.00 14.47
N LEU A 208 19.43 13.99 15.33
CA LEU A 208 19.10 14.05 16.74
C LEU A 208 20.37 14.40 17.52
N ALA A 209 20.36 15.57 18.14
CA ALA A 209 21.44 16.06 18.97
C ALA A 209 21.04 16.06 20.45
N MET A 210 21.98 15.69 21.30
CA MET A 210 21.77 15.60 22.74
C MET A 210 23.06 15.97 23.50
N GLY A 211 22.89 16.62 24.64
CA GLY A 211 23.99 16.96 25.54
C GLY A 211 23.63 16.67 26.99
N TRP A 212 24.56 16.07 27.72
CA TRP A 212 24.44 15.80 29.16
C TRP A 212 25.81 15.85 29.83
N TYR A 213 25.82 15.99 31.16
CA TYR A 213 27.05 15.98 31.95
C TYR A 213 27.34 14.59 32.52
N ASP A 214 28.56 14.09 32.33
CA ASP A 214 29.11 12.93 33.02
C ASP A 214 30.49 13.28 33.61
N ARG A 215 30.49 13.74 34.87
CA ARG A 215 31.72 14.13 35.59
C ARG A 215 32.74 12.99 35.69
N ARG A 216 32.32 11.72 35.58
CA ARG A 216 33.20 10.53 35.61
C ARG A 216 34.15 10.46 34.40
N LEU A 217 33.97 11.32 33.40
CA LEU A 217 34.82 11.43 32.20
C LEU A 217 35.53 12.79 32.08
N ALA A 218 35.39 13.68 33.08
CA ALA A 218 36.06 14.98 33.09
C ALA A 218 37.59 14.82 33.13
N HIS A 219 38.31 15.63 32.34
CA HIS A 219 39.72 15.40 32.02
C HIS A 219 40.53 16.68 31.90
N ASN A 220 41.82 16.59 32.21
CA ASN A 220 42.71 17.77 32.26
C ASN A 220 43.32 18.20 30.90
N CYS A 221 42.80 17.68 29.78
CA CYS A 221 43.20 18.10 28.42
C CYS A 221 42.63 19.48 28.06
N THR A 222 43.36 20.28 27.29
CA THR A 222 42.97 21.64 26.85
C THR A 222 41.96 21.65 25.70
N HIS A 223 41.83 20.54 24.97
CA HIS A 223 40.92 20.36 23.84
C HIS A 223 39.87 19.28 24.16
N PRO A 224 38.70 19.29 23.48
CA PRO A 224 37.75 18.18 23.56
C PRO A 224 38.30 16.91 22.89
N ILE A 225 37.77 15.75 23.28
CA ILE A 225 38.09 14.44 22.70
C ILE A 225 36.94 14.01 21.78
N LEU A 226 37.25 13.81 20.49
CA LEU A 226 36.31 13.29 19.50
C LEU A 226 36.33 11.74 19.49
N ILE A 227 35.14 11.13 19.56
CA ILE A 227 34.94 9.68 19.50
C ILE A 227 34.16 9.33 18.23
N THR A 228 34.85 8.70 17.28
CA THR A 228 34.31 8.25 15.98
C THR A 228 34.03 6.74 15.92
N HIS A 229 34.69 5.93 16.75
CA HIS A 229 34.53 4.47 16.75
C HIS A 229 33.33 4.00 17.59
N LYS A 230 32.40 3.27 16.94
CA LYS A 230 31.16 2.74 17.55
C LYS A 230 31.39 1.93 18.83
N PHE A 231 32.41 1.07 18.84
CA PHE A 231 32.81 0.27 20.00
C PHE A 231 33.10 1.10 21.27
N ILE A 232 33.58 2.33 21.12
CA ILE A 232 33.86 3.24 22.24
C ILE A 232 32.57 3.92 22.70
N ALA A 233 31.79 4.44 21.73
CA ALA A 233 30.51 5.10 21.99
C ALA A 233 29.49 4.16 22.66
N ASP A 234 29.46 2.88 22.30
CA ASP A 234 28.58 1.86 22.86
C ASP A 234 28.97 1.43 24.30
N ARG A 235 30.15 1.84 24.80
CA ARG A 235 30.63 1.59 26.17
C ARG A 235 30.49 2.81 27.09
N LEU A 236 29.99 3.93 26.58
CA LEU A 236 29.61 5.09 27.39
C LEU A 236 28.19 4.92 27.91
N TRP A 237 27.87 5.46 29.10
CA TRP A 237 26.47 5.63 29.47
C TRP A 237 25.83 6.60 28.48
N GLN A 238 24.65 6.25 27.96
CA GLN A 238 23.89 7.07 27.03
C GLN A 238 22.40 7.11 27.44
N PRO A 239 21.69 8.22 27.18
CA PRO A 239 20.26 8.29 27.43
C PRO A 239 19.47 7.40 26.47
N ASP A 240 18.42 6.75 26.98
CA ASP A 240 17.59 5.76 26.30
C ASP A 240 16.40 6.40 25.55
N LEU A 241 16.70 7.36 24.68
CA LEU A 241 15.66 8.09 23.96
C LEU A 241 14.94 7.17 22.96
N TYR A 242 13.61 7.09 23.07
CA TYR A 242 12.76 6.43 22.07
C TYR A 242 11.66 7.37 21.56
N PHE A 243 11.21 7.12 20.33
CA PHE A 243 10.15 7.87 19.68
C PHE A 243 8.80 7.20 19.95
N VAL A 244 7.96 7.82 20.77
CA VAL A 244 6.70 7.20 21.25
C VAL A 244 5.72 6.95 20.10
N ASN A 245 5.73 7.80 19.09
CA ASN A 245 4.86 7.71 17.92
C ASN A 245 5.56 7.23 16.64
N SER A 246 6.75 6.61 16.72
CA SER A 246 7.35 5.96 15.55
C SER A 246 6.67 4.63 15.22
N LYS A 247 6.49 4.35 13.93
CA LYS A 247 6.19 3.01 13.43
C LYS A 247 7.47 2.21 13.19
N PHE A 248 8.50 2.89 12.67
CA PHE A 248 9.85 2.36 12.44
C PHE A 248 10.87 3.49 12.67
N ALA A 249 12.06 3.13 13.11
CA ALA A 249 13.19 4.06 13.29
C ALA A 249 14.50 3.32 13.00
N TYR A 250 15.39 3.93 12.22
CA TYR A 250 16.67 3.37 11.83
C TYR A 250 17.79 4.41 12.01
N LEU A 251 18.96 3.97 12.46
CA LEU A 251 20.18 4.78 12.37
C LEU A 251 20.66 4.77 10.91
N GLN A 252 21.05 5.93 10.38
CA GLN A 252 21.58 6.01 9.02
C GLN A 252 23.02 5.47 8.98
N GLU A 253 23.21 4.34 8.29
CA GLU A 253 24.51 3.71 8.05
C GLU A 253 24.78 3.71 6.53
N VAL A 254 25.80 4.47 6.08
CA VAL A 254 26.12 4.64 4.64
C VAL A 254 27.45 3.98 4.28
N THR A 255 28.48 4.21 5.09
CA THR A 255 29.82 3.59 5.00
C THR A 255 30.35 3.27 6.39
N ALA A 256 30.11 4.19 7.33
CA ALA A 256 30.15 3.96 8.77
C ALA A 256 28.82 4.43 9.40
N PRO A 257 28.51 4.03 10.64
CA PRO A 257 27.35 4.53 11.38
C PRO A 257 27.46 6.04 11.61
N ASN A 258 26.48 6.82 11.16
CA ASN A 258 26.59 8.28 11.12
C ASN A 258 26.23 8.92 12.48
N PHE A 259 27.17 8.83 13.42
CA PHE A 259 27.12 9.51 14.71
C PHE A 259 28.45 10.22 15.01
N MET A 260 28.38 11.19 15.91
CA MET A 260 29.52 11.92 16.45
C MET A 260 29.34 12.05 17.96
N VAL A 261 30.37 11.68 18.73
CA VAL A 261 30.41 11.90 20.19
C VAL A 261 31.63 12.75 20.52
N ILE A 262 31.44 13.81 21.31
CA ILE A 262 32.50 14.70 21.78
C ILE A 262 32.44 14.75 23.31
N VAL A 263 33.57 14.52 23.96
CA VAL A 263 33.75 14.68 25.42
C VAL A 263 34.57 15.94 25.65
N TYR A 264 34.06 16.87 26.47
CA TYR A 264 34.73 18.12 26.81
C TYR A 264 35.47 18.01 28.16
N PRO A 265 36.46 18.89 28.41
CA PRO A 265 37.27 18.85 29.65
C PRO A 265 36.47 18.91 30.96
N ASP A 266 35.34 19.64 30.95
CA ASP A 266 34.43 19.78 32.09
C ASP A 266 33.52 18.55 32.32
N GLY A 267 33.61 17.52 31.46
CA GLY A 267 32.76 16.34 31.48
C GLY A 267 31.39 16.52 30.82
N LEU A 268 31.19 17.57 30.01
CA LEU A 268 30.07 17.62 29.07
C LEU A 268 30.28 16.57 27.97
N ILE A 269 29.26 15.77 27.70
CA ILE A 269 29.19 14.91 26.51
C ILE A 269 28.18 15.51 25.54
N PHE A 270 28.62 15.72 24.30
CA PHE A 270 27.74 16.00 23.16
C PHE A 270 27.66 14.76 22.27
N LYS A 271 26.45 14.36 21.89
CA LYS A 271 26.21 13.30 20.91
C LYS A 271 25.25 13.81 19.83
N SER A 272 25.62 13.64 18.57
CA SER A 272 24.77 13.89 17.40
C SER A 272 24.72 12.63 16.55
N MET A 273 23.56 12.30 15.99
CA MET A 273 23.40 11.17 15.08
C MET A 273 22.31 11.42 14.05
N ARG A 274 22.53 10.94 12.82
CA ARG A 274 21.51 10.99 11.76
C ARG A 274 20.62 9.76 11.82
N ILE A 275 19.32 10.01 11.86
CA ILE A 275 18.28 8.99 12.01
C ILE A 275 17.17 9.21 10.99
N ASP A 276 16.58 8.10 10.56
CA ASP A 276 15.42 8.07 9.68
C ASP A 276 14.27 7.41 10.43
N VAL A 277 13.17 8.14 10.58
CA VAL A 277 12.05 7.78 11.45
C VAL A 277 10.73 7.93 10.69
N THR A 278 9.97 6.84 10.62
CA THR A 278 8.58 6.86 10.16
C THR A 278 7.67 7.18 11.34
N LEU A 279 7.07 8.37 11.36
CA LEU A 279 6.26 8.87 12.46
C LEU A 279 4.76 8.75 12.14
N SER A 280 3.98 8.26 13.09
CA SER A 280 2.53 8.31 13.03
C SER A 280 2.03 9.72 13.30
N CYS A 281 1.19 10.24 12.40
CA CYS A 281 0.51 11.53 12.49
C CYS A 281 -0.95 11.36 12.10
N MET A 282 -1.84 11.47 13.09
CA MET A 282 -3.29 11.40 12.89
C MET A 282 -3.77 12.69 12.21
N MET A 283 -3.79 12.70 10.87
CA MET A 283 -4.12 13.88 10.08
C MET A 283 -5.62 14.23 10.14
N ASP A 284 -5.95 15.51 10.28
CA ASP A 284 -7.32 16.01 10.12
C ASP A 284 -7.60 16.33 8.64
N LEU A 285 -8.42 15.50 8.01
CA LEU A 285 -8.73 15.60 6.59
C LEU A 285 -10.07 16.29 6.32
N GLN A 286 -10.75 16.87 7.32
CA GLN A 286 -12.06 17.54 7.12
C GLN A 286 -12.00 18.61 6.01
N ARG A 287 -10.90 19.37 5.96
CA ARG A 287 -10.68 20.41 4.95
C ARG A 287 -9.91 19.95 3.71
N PHE A 288 -9.61 18.66 3.57
CA PHE A 288 -8.78 18.14 2.47
C PHE A 288 -9.32 18.55 1.08
N PRO A 289 -8.49 19.05 0.14
CA PRO A 289 -7.02 19.22 0.21
C PRO A 289 -6.53 20.60 0.70
N MET A 290 -7.40 21.42 1.30
CA MET A 290 -7.06 22.74 1.87
C MET A 290 -6.74 22.62 3.38
N ASP A 291 -6.20 21.47 3.79
CA ASP A 291 -5.90 21.09 5.15
C ASP A 291 -4.58 21.67 5.68
N LYS A 292 -4.49 21.75 7.01
CA LYS A 292 -3.27 21.99 7.77
C LYS A 292 -3.09 20.83 8.74
N GLN A 293 -1.89 20.29 8.84
CA GLN A 293 -1.57 19.16 9.70
C GLN A 293 -0.61 19.59 10.80
N GLU A 294 -0.86 19.14 12.02
CA GLU A 294 0.01 19.37 13.18
C GLU A 294 0.52 17.99 13.65
N CYS A 295 1.68 17.60 13.13
CA CYS A 295 2.23 16.28 13.37
C CYS A 295 3.18 16.30 14.58
N PRO A 296 2.92 15.51 15.64
CA PRO A 296 3.80 15.43 16.78
C PRO A 296 5.04 14.58 16.50
N LEU A 297 6.14 14.95 17.14
CA LEU A 297 7.35 14.17 17.34
C LEU A 297 7.53 14.05 18.85
N VAL A 298 7.32 12.86 19.41
CA VAL A 298 7.35 12.62 20.86
C VAL A 298 8.58 11.81 21.23
N ILE A 299 9.46 12.36 22.07
CA ILE A 299 10.67 11.70 22.56
C ILE A 299 10.54 11.47 24.07
N GLN A 300 10.80 10.24 24.52
CA GLN A 300 10.63 9.81 25.90
C GLN A 300 11.78 8.88 26.33
N SER A 301 12.06 8.79 27.64
CA SER A 301 12.91 7.75 28.24
C SER A 301 12.03 6.57 28.71
N TYR A 302 12.48 5.34 28.46
CA TYR A 302 11.72 4.12 28.79
C TYR A 302 12.12 3.52 30.15
N ALA A 303 13.43 3.49 30.42
CA ALA A 303 14.02 2.88 31.61
C ALA A 303 14.16 3.85 32.78
N TYR A 304 14.27 5.17 32.54
CA TYR A 304 14.48 6.16 33.60
C TYR A 304 13.24 7.04 33.82
N ILE A 305 12.89 7.22 35.09
CA ILE A 305 11.89 8.21 35.52
C ILE A 305 12.51 9.61 35.60
N GLU A 306 11.67 10.64 35.62
CA GLU A 306 12.08 12.06 35.64
C GLU A 306 13.05 12.42 36.79
N ASN A 307 12.94 11.73 37.94
CA ASN A 307 13.84 11.88 39.08
C ASN A 307 15.27 11.31 38.84
N ILE A 308 15.49 10.51 37.79
CA ILE A 308 16.79 9.92 37.44
C ILE A 308 17.30 10.52 36.13
N LEU A 309 16.42 10.78 35.15
CA LEU A 309 16.74 11.37 33.86
C LEU A 309 15.65 12.37 33.47
N ASN A 310 16.05 13.63 33.28
CA ASN A 310 15.14 14.74 32.94
C ASN A 310 15.46 15.26 31.53
N LEU A 311 14.52 15.07 30.62
CA LEU A 311 14.57 15.56 29.23
C LEU A 311 14.08 17.00 29.16
N THR A 312 14.87 17.85 28.51
CA THR A 312 14.50 19.24 28.19
C THR A 312 14.86 19.60 26.76
N TRP A 313 14.05 20.43 26.11
CA TRP A 313 14.43 21.07 24.86
C TRP A 313 15.58 22.05 25.06
N HIS A 314 16.46 22.16 24.07
CA HIS A 314 17.48 23.21 24.03
C HIS A 314 16.86 24.54 23.60
N GLU A 315 16.75 25.49 24.53
CA GLU A 315 15.95 26.73 24.38
C GLU A 315 16.79 28.02 24.22
N GLU A 316 18.12 27.93 24.17
CA GLU A 316 19.00 29.11 24.21
C GLU A 316 19.40 29.64 22.82
N PRO A 317 19.15 30.94 22.50
CA PRO A 317 19.71 31.58 21.32
C PRO A 317 21.24 31.50 21.31
N PRO A 318 21.89 31.24 20.15
CA PRO A 318 21.35 31.30 18.79
C PRO A 318 20.56 30.07 18.32
N ASN A 319 20.40 29.04 19.17
CA ASN A 319 19.88 27.74 18.76
C ASN A 319 18.36 27.63 18.94
N PHE A 320 17.72 26.95 18.00
CA PHE A 320 16.32 26.58 18.08
C PHE A 320 16.21 25.10 18.50
N PRO A 321 15.19 24.70 19.28
CA PRO A 321 15.02 23.29 19.66
C PRO A 321 14.67 22.40 18.47
N ILE A 322 14.15 22.99 17.39
CA ILE A 322 13.95 22.37 16.08
C ILE A 322 14.52 23.30 15.01
N GLY A 323 15.57 22.87 14.32
CA GLY A 323 16.03 23.43 13.06
C GLY A 323 15.48 22.65 11.86
N SER A 324 15.53 23.26 10.68
CA SER A 324 15.19 22.60 9.41
C SER A 324 16.00 23.18 8.26
N ASN A 325 16.42 22.35 7.32
CA ASN A 325 17.08 22.79 6.09
C ASN A 325 16.19 23.80 5.32
N THR A 326 16.70 24.99 5.04
CA THR A 326 15.97 26.07 4.33
C THR A 326 15.64 25.73 2.87
N GLU A 327 16.32 24.75 2.29
CA GLU A 327 16.10 24.29 0.91
C GLU A 327 15.15 23.08 0.82
N ILE A 328 14.53 22.66 1.94
CA ILE A 328 13.67 21.47 1.99
C ILE A 328 12.46 21.59 1.04
N LYS A 329 12.50 20.84 -0.06
CA LYS A 329 11.41 20.77 -1.06
C LYS A 329 10.58 19.52 -0.81
N LEU A 330 9.45 19.72 -0.16
CA LEU A 330 8.42 18.72 0.06
C LEU A 330 7.50 18.66 -1.16
N ASN A 331 7.07 17.45 -1.56
CA ASN A 331 6.26 17.28 -2.77
C ASN A 331 4.83 17.88 -2.63
N ASP A 332 4.15 17.57 -1.53
CA ASP A 332 2.72 17.89 -1.35
C ASP A 332 2.42 18.81 -0.16
N MET A 333 3.42 19.14 0.66
CA MET A 333 3.30 19.88 1.93
C MET A 333 4.29 21.03 1.99
N VAL A 334 4.15 21.95 2.96
CA VAL A 334 5.14 22.96 3.33
C VAL A 334 5.13 23.13 4.84
N ILE A 335 6.30 23.12 5.50
CA ILE A 335 6.44 23.45 6.92
C ILE A 335 6.14 24.94 7.09
N THR A 336 5.19 25.27 7.97
CA THR A 336 4.74 26.65 8.22
C THR A 336 5.13 27.18 9.59
N ASN A 337 5.23 26.30 10.59
CA ASN A 337 5.64 26.64 11.94
C ASN A 337 6.11 25.38 12.69
N THR A 338 6.90 25.57 13.72
CA THR A 338 7.32 24.52 14.67
C THR A 338 7.00 24.97 16.10
N ARG A 339 6.59 24.04 16.95
CA ARG A 339 6.32 24.30 18.37
C ARG A 339 6.95 23.21 19.22
N THR A 340 7.32 23.54 20.44
CA THR A 340 7.88 22.60 21.41
C THR A 340 7.22 22.75 22.77
N GLU A 341 7.03 21.64 23.45
CA GLU A 341 6.51 21.57 24.80
C GLU A 341 7.19 20.44 25.59
N LYS A 342 7.17 20.53 26.92
CA LYS A 342 7.40 19.38 27.79
C LYS A 342 6.06 18.68 28.02
N CYS A 343 6.04 17.35 28.01
CA CYS A 343 4.78 16.62 28.03
C CYS A 343 4.02 16.85 29.35
N SER A 344 2.82 17.42 29.24
CA SER A 344 2.02 17.85 30.40
C SER A 344 1.06 16.76 30.85
N GLY A 345 1.58 15.78 31.60
CA GLY A 345 0.77 14.75 32.25
C GLY A 345 1.63 13.66 32.89
N PRO A 346 1.14 12.98 33.93
CA PRO A 346 1.81 11.78 34.41
C PRO A 346 1.70 10.73 33.32
N TYR A 347 2.84 10.29 32.79
CA TYR A 347 2.97 8.93 32.28
C TYR A 347 3.45 8.10 33.48
N PRO A 348 2.55 7.51 34.30
CA PRO A 348 2.95 6.77 35.48
C PRO A 348 3.58 5.44 35.06
N MET A 349 4.68 5.08 35.70
CA MET A 349 5.31 3.77 35.53
C MET A 349 4.30 2.64 35.82
N PHE A 350 4.20 1.63 34.93
CA PHE A 350 3.26 0.50 35.04
C PHE A 350 3.32 -0.24 36.40
N ARG A 351 4.46 -0.18 37.10
CA ARG A 351 4.62 -0.54 38.51
C ARG A 351 5.62 0.38 39.18
N GLY A 352 5.16 1.43 39.86
CA GLY A 352 6.01 2.28 40.69
C GLY A 352 5.41 3.66 41.00
N HIS A 353 6.10 4.42 41.85
CA HIS A 353 5.83 5.84 42.06
C HIS A 353 6.81 6.67 41.23
N GLY A 354 6.35 7.31 40.15
CA GLY A 354 7.16 8.18 39.31
C GLY A 354 6.59 8.36 37.91
N ASN A 355 6.90 9.50 37.30
CA ASN A 355 6.58 9.81 35.90
C ASN A 355 7.81 9.56 35.02
N TRP A 356 7.63 9.07 33.80
CA TRP A 356 8.68 9.10 32.78
C TRP A 356 8.91 10.53 32.26
N SER A 357 10.17 10.86 31.95
CA SER A 357 10.46 12.15 31.31
C SER A 357 10.19 12.10 29.81
N CYS A 358 9.46 13.11 29.32
CA CYS A 358 8.94 13.20 27.96
C CYS A 358 8.99 14.64 27.43
N ILE A 359 9.40 14.81 26.18
CA ILE A 359 9.38 16.07 25.44
C ILE A 359 8.65 15.89 24.10
N ARG A 360 7.92 16.91 23.65
CA ARG A 360 7.15 16.88 22.41
C ARG A 360 7.44 18.09 21.53
N ALA A 361 7.58 17.81 20.25
CA ALA A 361 7.68 18.76 19.16
C ALA A 361 6.43 18.64 18.29
N PHE A 362 5.96 19.75 17.72
CA PHE A 362 4.88 19.76 16.73
C PHE A 362 5.37 20.44 15.44
N ILE A 363 5.25 19.74 14.32
CA ILE A 363 5.60 20.22 12.99
C ILE A 363 4.28 20.59 12.29
N VAL A 364 4.06 21.89 12.08
CA VAL A 364 2.81 22.42 11.50
C VAL A 364 2.99 22.63 10.00
N MET A 365 2.29 21.83 9.20
CA MET A 365 2.40 21.78 7.74
C MET A 365 1.11 22.22 7.04
N LYS A 366 1.22 22.82 5.86
CA LYS A 366 0.08 23.13 4.96
C LYS A 366 0.24 22.40 3.63
N ARG A 367 -0.86 21.83 3.10
CA ARG A 367 -0.87 21.15 1.80
C ARG A 367 -0.77 22.12 0.60
N LEU A 368 -0.11 21.68 -0.47
CA LEU A 368 -0.04 22.36 -1.76
C LEU A 368 -1.27 22.04 -2.63
N VAL A 369 -2.26 22.93 -2.60
CA VAL A 369 -3.60 22.71 -3.20
C VAL A 369 -3.60 22.66 -4.74
N LEU A 370 -2.61 23.27 -5.40
CA LEU A 370 -2.60 23.50 -6.87
C LEU A 370 -2.71 22.20 -7.68
N PHE A 371 -2.01 21.13 -7.26
CA PHE A 371 -2.05 19.83 -7.91
C PHE A 371 -3.47 19.26 -7.95
N HIS A 372 -4.17 19.26 -6.82
CA HIS A 372 -5.55 18.80 -6.70
C HIS A 372 -6.53 19.67 -7.50
N ILE A 373 -6.29 20.98 -7.60
CA ILE A 373 -7.10 21.86 -8.46
C ILE A 373 -7.03 21.42 -9.92
N ILE A 374 -5.82 21.18 -10.43
CA ILE A 374 -5.59 20.81 -11.83
C ILE A 374 -6.12 19.40 -12.14
N GLN A 375 -5.88 18.43 -11.25
CA GLN A 375 -6.26 17.04 -11.51
C GLN A 375 -7.71 16.69 -11.15
N THR A 376 -8.31 17.35 -10.15
CA THR A 376 -9.64 16.97 -9.64
C THR A 376 -10.68 18.06 -9.89
N TYR A 377 -10.46 19.31 -9.44
CA TYR A 377 -11.49 20.35 -9.51
C TYR A 377 -11.77 20.84 -10.94
N ILE A 378 -10.74 21.00 -11.78
CA ILE A 378 -10.94 21.42 -13.18
C ILE A 378 -11.66 20.33 -14.00
N PRO A 379 -11.23 19.04 -14.02
CA PRO A 379 -11.90 18.01 -14.80
C PRO A 379 -13.34 17.71 -14.33
N THR A 380 -13.59 17.70 -13.01
CA THR A 380 -14.96 17.57 -12.47
C THR A 380 -15.86 18.72 -12.92
N GLY A 381 -15.40 19.98 -12.82
CA GLY A 381 -16.14 21.14 -13.29
C GLY A 381 -16.39 21.13 -14.81
N MET A 382 -15.44 20.61 -15.60
CA MET A 382 -15.63 20.38 -17.04
C MET A 382 -16.67 19.30 -17.33
N LEU A 383 -16.71 18.18 -16.58
CA LEU A 383 -17.73 17.14 -16.74
C LEU A 383 -19.14 17.64 -16.40
N VAL A 384 -19.29 18.41 -15.31
CA VAL A 384 -20.56 19.08 -14.99
C VAL A 384 -20.95 20.04 -16.13
N SER A 385 -19.99 20.79 -16.67
CA SER A 385 -20.21 21.71 -17.80
C SER A 385 -20.57 21.01 -19.12
N ILE A 386 -20.05 19.80 -19.34
CA ILE A 386 -20.41 18.96 -20.49
C ILE A 386 -21.85 18.46 -20.30
N SER A 387 -22.23 17.99 -19.11
CA SER A 387 -23.56 17.37 -18.90
C SER A 387 -24.73 18.29 -19.28
N TRP A 388 -24.66 19.60 -18.97
CA TRP A 388 -25.71 20.57 -19.35
C TRP A 388 -25.68 21.00 -20.83
N MET A 389 -24.73 20.50 -21.65
CA MET A 389 -24.80 20.65 -23.12
C MET A 389 -26.00 19.88 -23.71
N SER A 390 -26.52 18.87 -22.99
CA SER A 390 -27.75 18.15 -23.33
C SER A 390 -28.94 19.09 -23.62
N PHE A 391 -29.11 20.16 -22.83
CA PHE A 391 -30.17 21.17 -23.00
C PHE A 391 -30.07 21.95 -24.31
N TRP A 392 -28.95 21.88 -25.03
CA TRP A 392 -28.72 22.58 -26.31
C TRP A 392 -28.94 21.68 -27.53
N LEU A 393 -29.01 20.37 -27.33
CA LEU A 393 -29.41 19.41 -28.37
C LEU A 393 -30.91 19.53 -28.66
N ASP A 394 -31.40 18.98 -29.78
CA ASP A 394 -32.84 18.94 -30.03
C ASP A 394 -33.54 17.96 -29.06
N PRO A 395 -34.74 18.24 -28.53
CA PRO A 395 -35.50 17.30 -27.69
C PRO A 395 -35.75 15.94 -28.33
N ARG A 396 -35.76 15.87 -29.68
CA ARG A 396 -35.94 14.63 -30.44
C ARG A 396 -34.68 13.77 -30.50
N ALA A 397 -33.51 14.31 -30.15
CA ALA A 397 -32.21 13.62 -30.18
C ALA A 397 -31.93 12.81 -28.90
N SER A 398 -32.91 11.99 -28.47
CA SER A 398 -32.87 11.20 -27.23
C SER A 398 -31.57 10.39 -27.02
N PRO A 399 -31.05 9.62 -28.00
CA PRO A 399 -29.85 8.81 -27.80
C PRO A 399 -28.61 9.64 -27.42
N ALA A 400 -28.46 10.83 -28.01
CA ALA A 400 -27.33 11.71 -27.75
C ALA A 400 -27.42 12.36 -26.35
N ARG A 401 -28.62 12.79 -25.93
CA ARG A 401 -28.86 13.37 -24.59
C ARG A 401 -28.61 12.36 -23.47
N ILE A 402 -29.14 11.13 -23.62
CA ILE A 402 -28.94 10.03 -22.65
C ILE A 402 -27.44 9.70 -22.55
N SER A 403 -26.81 9.38 -23.69
CA SER A 403 -25.42 8.94 -23.74
C SER A 403 -24.46 9.94 -23.09
N LEU A 404 -24.58 11.23 -23.44
CA LEU A 404 -23.76 12.29 -22.87
C LEU A 404 -23.94 12.42 -21.34
N THR A 405 -25.16 12.30 -20.84
CA THR A 405 -25.47 12.47 -19.41
C THR A 405 -25.02 11.26 -18.58
N ILE A 406 -25.31 10.04 -19.04
CA ILE A 406 -24.88 8.79 -18.39
C ILE A 406 -23.35 8.67 -18.43
N THR A 407 -22.70 9.00 -19.55
CA THR A 407 -21.23 8.97 -19.64
C THR A 407 -20.61 9.96 -18.66
N SER A 408 -21.11 11.20 -18.58
CA SER A 408 -20.61 12.20 -17.62
C SER A 408 -20.80 11.75 -16.16
N LEU A 409 -21.93 11.10 -15.85
CA LEU A 409 -22.21 10.56 -14.51
C LEU A 409 -21.29 9.38 -14.15
N LEU A 410 -21.07 8.44 -15.08
CA LEU A 410 -20.17 7.30 -14.90
C LEU A 410 -18.71 7.77 -14.75
N THR A 411 -18.23 8.66 -15.63
CA THR A 411 -16.86 9.20 -15.55
C THR A 411 -16.64 9.95 -14.23
N LEU A 412 -17.60 10.77 -13.78
CA LEU A 412 -17.49 11.45 -12.48
C LEU A 412 -17.49 10.46 -11.31
N THR A 413 -18.31 9.40 -11.38
CA THR A 413 -18.36 8.37 -10.33
C THR A 413 -17.03 7.59 -10.26
N THR A 414 -16.49 7.17 -11.40
CA THR A 414 -15.18 6.48 -11.48
C THR A 414 -14.05 7.36 -10.93
N MET A 415 -14.00 8.63 -11.33
CA MET A 415 -12.98 9.57 -10.83
C MET A 415 -13.17 9.90 -9.34
N SER A 416 -14.41 9.99 -8.85
CA SER A 416 -14.71 10.16 -7.42
C SER A 416 -14.28 8.94 -6.59
N ASN A 417 -14.34 7.73 -7.16
CA ASN A 417 -13.86 6.52 -6.48
C ASN A 417 -12.33 6.46 -6.47
N GLY A 418 -11.66 6.80 -7.58
CA GLY A 418 -10.20 6.92 -7.62
C GLY A 418 -9.68 7.93 -6.59
N ALA A 419 -10.24 9.14 -6.56
CA ALA A 419 -9.87 10.16 -5.58
C ALA A 419 -10.16 9.80 -4.11
N ARG A 420 -10.91 8.71 -3.85
CA ARG A 420 -11.16 8.15 -2.51
C ARG A 420 -10.27 6.97 -2.16
N GLN A 421 -9.66 6.29 -3.14
CA GLN A 421 -8.72 5.19 -2.89
C GLN A 421 -7.41 5.70 -2.27
N ASP A 422 -7.01 6.92 -2.61
CA ASP A 422 -5.80 7.56 -2.08
C ASP A 422 -5.99 8.20 -0.68
N LEU A 423 -7.14 7.98 -0.04
CA LEU A 423 -7.49 8.58 1.25
C LEU A 423 -7.94 7.51 2.26
N PRO A 424 -7.68 7.71 3.57
CA PRO A 424 -8.10 6.79 4.60
C PRO A 424 -9.63 6.85 4.79
N GLN A 425 -10.21 5.73 5.24
CA GLN A 425 -11.60 5.69 5.66
C GLN A 425 -11.76 6.44 6.99
N VAL A 426 -12.37 7.62 6.93
CA VAL A 426 -12.66 8.49 8.07
C VAL A 426 -14.16 8.72 8.19
N SER A 427 -14.67 8.83 9.42
CA SER A 427 -16.11 8.91 9.73
C SER A 427 -16.74 10.27 9.42
N TYR A 428 -15.94 11.32 9.21
CA TYR A 428 -16.39 12.66 8.89
C TYR A 428 -16.35 12.95 7.38
N ILE A 429 -17.20 13.89 6.95
CA ILE A 429 -17.28 14.34 5.55
C ILE A 429 -16.07 15.25 5.25
N LYS A 430 -15.39 15.00 4.13
CA LYS A 430 -14.26 15.82 3.66
C LYS A 430 -14.76 16.91 2.70
N ALA A 431 -14.07 18.06 2.63
CA ALA A 431 -14.42 19.13 1.68
C ALA A 431 -14.51 18.62 0.22
N LEU A 432 -13.57 17.77 -0.18
CA LEU A 432 -13.60 17.10 -1.49
C LEU A 432 -14.86 16.24 -1.73
N ASP A 433 -15.37 15.55 -0.70
CA ASP A 433 -16.60 14.75 -0.82
C ASP A 433 -17.82 15.65 -1.11
N ILE A 434 -17.89 16.84 -0.51
CA ILE A 434 -18.96 17.82 -0.75
C ILE A 434 -18.92 18.31 -2.20
N TRP A 435 -17.73 18.62 -2.74
CA TRP A 435 -17.57 19.01 -4.15
C TRP A 435 -18.01 17.92 -5.12
N LEU A 436 -17.56 16.68 -4.90
CA LEU A 436 -17.85 15.54 -5.79
C LEU A 436 -19.33 15.14 -5.72
N THR A 437 -19.91 15.03 -4.52
CA THR A 437 -21.32 14.67 -4.34
C THR A 437 -22.26 15.75 -4.87
N PHE A 438 -21.97 17.04 -4.68
CA PHE A 438 -22.80 18.10 -5.27
C PHE A 438 -22.71 18.11 -6.81
N SER A 439 -21.51 17.92 -7.36
CA SER A 439 -21.30 17.77 -8.81
C SER A 439 -22.08 16.58 -9.37
N GLN A 440 -22.07 15.43 -8.68
CA GLN A 440 -22.81 14.23 -9.07
C GLN A 440 -24.33 14.44 -8.99
N ALA A 441 -24.81 15.12 -7.95
CA ALA A 441 -26.22 15.48 -7.80
C ALA A 441 -26.71 16.39 -8.95
N LEU A 442 -25.89 17.36 -9.39
CA LEU A 442 -26.23 18.19 -10.55
C LEU A 442 -26.33 17.36 -11.85
N ILE A 443 -25.38 16.46 -12.13
CA ILE A 443 -25.46 15.59 -13.32
C ILE A 443 -26.69 14.66 -13.24
N PHE A 444 -27.03 14.16 -12.06
CA PHE A 444 -28.25 13.37 -11.86
C PHE A 444 -29.53 14.20 -12.08
N LEU A 445 -29.54 15.47 -11.65
CA LEU A 445 -30.65 16.39 -11.95
C LEU A 445 -30.78 16.70 -13.46
N VAL A 446 -29.68 16.71 -14.23
CA VAL A 446 -29.73 16.77 -15.71
C VAL A 446 -30.39 15.51 -16.30
N LEU A 447 -30.13 14.32 -15.72
CA LEU A 447 -30.76 13.08 -16.16
C LEU A 447 -32.26 13.04 -15.85
N LEU A 448 -32.68 13.58 -14.69
CA LEU A 448 -34.08 13.76 -14.35
C LEU A 448 -34.76 14.77 -15.27
N GLU A 449 -34.10 15.90 -15.59
CA GLU A 449 -34.60 16.87 -16.57
C GLU A 449 -34.85 16.22 -17.93
N TYR A 450 -33.88 15.44 -18.44
CA TYR A 450 -34.06 14.67 -19.66
C TYR A 450 -35.26 13.71 -19.56
N SER A 451 -35.45 13.08 -18.41
CA SER A 451 -36.56 12.15 -18.18
C SER A 451 -37.93 12.86 -18.22
N PHE A 452 -38.03 14.07 -17.66
CA PHE A 452 -39.22 14.91 -17.81
C PHE A 452 -39.44 15.37 -19.26
N VAL A 453 -38.39 15.84 -19.95
CA VAL A 453 -38.45 16.23 -21.37
C VAL A 453 -38.92 15.05 -22.24
N SER A 454 -38.35 13.86 -22.04
CA SER A 454 -38.72 12.62 -22.75
C SER A 454 -40.15 12.17 -22.43
N TYR A 455 -40.59 12.31 -21.17
CA TYR A 455 -41.98 12.06 -20.77
C TYR A 455 -42.95 12.98 -21.54
N TYR A 456 -42.73 14.29 -21.56
CA TYR A 456 -43.61 15.21 -22.30
C TYR A 456 -43.58 14.92 -23.82
N MET A 457 -42.42 14.67 -24.40
CA MET A 457 -42.29 14.27 -25.82
C MET A 457 -43.02 12.96 -26.15
N THR A 458 -43.19 12.06 -25.18
CA THR A 458 -43.83 10.74 -25.36
C THR A 458 -45.29 10.71 -24.86
N LYS A 459 -45.75 11.73 -24.12
CA LYS A 459 -47.06 11.78 -23.46
C LYS A 459 -48.20 11.73 -24.49
N ARG A 460 -49.03 10.68 -24.38
CA ARG A 460 -50.23 10.49 -25.20
C ARG A 460 -51.48 10.85 -24.42
N ASN A 461 -52.21 11.88 -24.86
CA ASN A 461 -53.57 12.15 -24.38
C ASN A 461 -54.53 11.30 -25.22
N LEU A 462 -55.02 10.19 -24.67
CA LEU A 462 -55.95 9.27 -25.35
C LEU A 462 -57.31 9.94 -25.62
N GLU A 463 -57.78 10.75 -24.69
CA GLU A 463 -59.04 11.51 -24.75
C GLU A 463 -58.82 12.96 -25.23
N CYS A 464 -58.18 13.16 -26.39
CA CYS A 464 -57.99 14.51 -26.91
C CYS A 464 -59.24 14.99 -27.70
N PRO A 465 -59.80 16.19 -27.43
CA PRO A 465 -60.98 16.69 -28.13
C PRO A 465 -60.75 16.90 -29.64
N HIS A 466 -59.49 17.04 -30.05
CA HIS A 466 -59.06 17.09 -31.45
C HIS A 466 -59.25 15.78 -32.25
N ARG A 467 -59.74 14.69 -31.63
CA ARG A 467 -60.03 13.40 -32.28
C ARG A 467 -61.52 13.10 -32.45
N ALA A 468 -62.41 13.98 -31.97
CA ALA A 468 -63.85 13.83 -32.18
C ALA A 468 -64.25 14.17 -33.63
N PRO A 469 -65.21 13.45 -34.25
CA PRO A 469 -65.74 13.81 -35.56
C PRO A 469 -66.56 15.12 -35.47
N PRO A 470 -66.62 15.93 -36.54
CA PRO A 470 -67.45 17.12 -36.57
C PRO A 470 -68.94 16.73 -36.60
N ASN A 471 -69.68 17.03 -35.54
CA ASN A 471 -71.12 16.83 -35.53
C ASN A 471 -71.81 17.81 -36.49
N TYR A 472 -72.79 17.27 -37.21
CA TYR A 472 -73.68 17.98 -38.13
C TYR A 472 -74.30 19.23 -37.51
N VAL A 473 -74.47 20.26 -38.33
CA VAL A 473 -75.35 21.39 -38.01
C VAL A 473 -76.79 20.88 -38.04
N ALA A 474 -77.45 20.86 -36.88
CA ALA A 474 -78.90 20.75 -36.77
C ALA A 474 -79.42 22.04 -36.13
N THR A 475 -80.19 22.81 -36.90
CA THR A 475 -80.84 24.05 -36.48
C THR A 475 -82.02 23.79 -35.51
N PRO A 476 -82.40 24.77 -34.67
CA PRO A 476 -83.41 24.57 -33.63
C PRO A 476 -84.86 24.70 -34.15
N TYR A 477 -85.82 24.28 -33.31
CA TYR A 477 -87.28 24.25 -33.50
C TYR A 477 -87.80 23.13 -34.44
N SER A 478 -88.90 22.42 -34.14
CA SER A 478 -89.89 22.60 -33.05
C SER A 478 -90.47 21.27 -32.51
N HIS A 479 -91.30 21.40 -31.47
CA HIS A 479 -92.18 20.40 -30.83
C HIS A 479 -91.63 19.40 -29.79
N ASN A 480 -91.71 19.90 -28.54
CA ASN A 480 -92.61 19.40 -27.49
C ASN A 480 -92.40 18.04 -26.80
N ASN A 481 -92.21 18.21 -25.48
CA ASN A 481 -92.94 17.55 -24.40
C ASN A 481 -92.54 16.12 -23.99
N ASN A 482 -91.88 16.11 -22.84
CA ASN A 482 -92.28 15.41 -21.62
C ASN A 482 -92.25 13.87 -21.55
N VAL A 483 -91.91 13.43 -20.33
CA VAL A 483 -91.90 12.08 -19.73
C VAL A 483 -90.46 11.58 -19.57
N ALA A 484 -89.77 11.89 -18.47
CA ALA A 484 -90.07 11.58 -17.06
C ALA A 484 -90.05 10.06 -16.75
N GLN A 485 -88.94 9.66 -16.11
CA GLN A 485 -88.86 8.64 -15.06
C GLN A 485 -88.90 7.12 -15.36
N ARG A 486 -87.83 6.49 -14.81
CA ARG A 486 -87.81 5.31 -13.92
C ARG A 486 -87.56 3.90 -14.48
N TYR A 487 -86.90 3.12 -13.59
CA TYR A 487 -86.52 1.69 -13.60
C TYR A 487 -85.43 1.29 -14.63
N ARG A 488 -84.26 0.72 -14.29
CA ARG A 488 -83.79 -0.25 -13.25
C ARG A 488 -83.99 -1.72 -13.65
N ALA A 489 -82.92 -2.35 -14.15
CA ALA A 489 -82.61 -3.79 -14.17
C ALA A 489 -81.10 -3.91 -14.51
N GLU A 490 -80.24 -4.35 -13.61
CA GLU A 490 -79.76 -5.75 -13.43
C GLU A 490 -78.78 -6.24 -14.52
N SER A 491 -77.63 -6.76 -14.09
CA SER A 491 -76.57 -7.34 -14.92
C SER A 491 -76.92 -8.77 -15.37
N PRO A 492 -76.25 -9.29 -16.39
CA PRO A 492 -75.63 -10.60 -16.17
C PRO A 492 -74.25 -10.82 -16.82
N VAL A 493 -73.50 -11.75 -16.23
CA VAL A 493 -72.36 -12.47 -16.82
C VAL A 493 -72.89 -13.61 -17.70
N ALA A 494 -72.25 -13.90 -18.84
CA ALA A 494 -72.48 -15.15 -19.56
C ALA A 494 -71.21 -15.69 -20.26
N ASN A 495 -70.81 -16.91 -19.90
CA ASN A 495 -69.87 -17.73 -20.66
C ASN A 495 -70.53 -18.23 -21.95
N ILE A 496 -69.77 -18.36 -23.04
CA ILE A 496 -70.12 -19.25 -24.16
C ILE A 496 -68.96 -20.21 -24.42
N ARG A 497 -69.26 -21.52 -24.38
CA ARG A 497 -68.34 -22.64 -24.60
C ARG A 497 -68.30 -23.07 -26.08
N ASN A 498 -67.16 -23.69 -26.44
CA ASN A 498 -66.82 -24.37 -27.70
C ASN A 498 -67.93 -25.17 -28.41
N ARG A 499 -67.84 -25.19 -29.76
CA ARG A 499 -67.88 -26.33 -30.70
C ARG A 499 -67.23 -25.84 -32.02
N HIS A 500 -66.10 -26.38 -32.51
CA HIS A 500 -65.95 -27.59 -33.36
C HIS A 500 -66.93 -27.62 -34.55
N THR A 501 -66.57 -27.82 -35.82
CA THR A 501 -65.58 -28.72 -36.51
C THR A 501 -65.09 -28.08 -37.85
N SER A 502 -64.14 -28.56 -38.69
CA SER A 502 -63.01 -29.54 -38.70
C SER A 502 -62.34 -29.53 -40.12
N ILE A 503 -61.25 -30.29 -40.36
CA ILE A 503 -60.73 -30.80 -41.68
C ILE A 503 -60.14 -29.71 -42.62
N ASP A 504 -59.02 -29.87 -43.37
CA ASP A 504 -57.78 -30.69 -43.32
C ASP A 504 -56.86 -30.18 -44.48
N SER A 505 -55.60 -30.57 -44.76
CA SER A 505 -54.58 -31.49 -44.18
C SER A 505 -53.18 -31.02 -44.69
N GLY A 506 -52.08 -31.77 -44.43
CA GLY A 506 -50.83 -31.64 -45.21
C GLY A 506 -49.50 -31.70 -44.43
N HIS A 507 -49.01 -32.91 -44.14
CA HIS A 507 -47.64 -33.22 -43.64
C HIS A 507 -46.75 -33.75 -44.81
N PRO A 508 -45.45 -34.10 -44.66
CA PRO A 508 -44.42 -33.79 -43.63
C PRO A 508 -43.02 -33.41 -44.21
N HIS A 509 -41.95 -33.46 -43.37
CA HIS A 509 -40.50 -33.29 -43.64
C HIS A 509 -40.00 -31.83 -43.80
N ALA A 510 -38.78 -31.45 -43.35
CA ALA A 510 -37.62 -32.24 -42.88
C ALA A 510 -36.93 -31.65 -41.62
N LYS A 511 -36.01 -32.42 -41.03
CA LYS A 511 -35.16 -32.01 -39.89
C LYS A 511 -34.07 -31.03 -40.30
N ALA A 512 -33.81 -29.99 -39.50
CA ALA A 512 -32.49 -29.37 -39.39
C ALA A 512 -32.30 -28.77 -37.98
N VAL A 513 -31.10 -28.96 -37.42
CA VAL A 513 -30.67 -28.41 -36.12
C VAL A 513 -30.10 -27.01 -36.36
N ASN A 514 -30.41 -26.01 -35.52
CA ASN A 514 -29.40 -25.09 -34.94
C ASN A 514 -29.96 -24.01 -34.00
N SER A 515 -29.11 -23.70 -33.02
CA SER A 515 -29.02 -22.51 -32.15
C SER A 515 -29.95 -21.31 -32.40
N TYR A 516 -30.71 -20.96 -31.36
CA TYR A 516 -31.28 -19.62 -31.20
C TYR A 516 -30.18 -18.60 -30.88
N SER A 517 -29.62 -17.96 -31.91
CA SER A 517 -28.86 -16.72 -31.72
C SER A 517 -29.81 -15.53 -31.57
N MET A 518 -29.60 -14.73 -30.52
CA MET A 518 -30.39 -13.51 -30.26
C MET A 518 -30.24 -12.44 -31.37
N THR A 519 -29.21 -12.55 -32.23
CA THR A 519 -29.00 -11.66 -33.37
C THR A 519 -29.91 -11.96 -34.58
N THR A 520 -30.36 -13.21 -34.77
CA THR A 520 -31.16 -13.61 -35.94
C THR A 520 -32.64 -13.21 -35.79
N GLY A 521 -33.15 -13.16 -34.56
CA GLY A 521 -34.52 -12.67 -34.30
C GLY A 521 -34.67 -11.16 -34.61
N LEU A 522 -33.61 -10.38 -34.39
CA LEU A 522 -33.61 -8.95 -34.67
C LEU A 522 -33.59 -8.63 -36.18
N SER A 523 -32.80 -9.38 -36.97
CA SER A 523 -32.73 -9.18 -38.42
C SER A 523 -34.03 -9.58 -39.12
N HIS A 524 -34.72 -10.63 -38.66
CA HIS A 524 -36.01 -11.02 -39.22
C HIS A 524 -37.11 -9.97 -38.95
N CYS A 525 -37.10 -9.35 -37.76
CA CYS A 525 -38.00 -8.25 -37.43
C CYS A 525 -37.73 -6.99 -38.28
N MET A 526 -36.46 -6.71 -38.61
CA MET A 526 -36.11 -5.59 -39.49
C MET A 526 -36.49 -5.87 -40.95
N ASN A 527 -36.24 -7.08 -41.47
CA ASN A 527 -36.57 -7.42 -42.87
C ASN A 527 -38.09 -7.45 -43.14
N SER A 528 -38.92 -7.91 -42.19
CA SER A 528 -40.38 -7.83 -42.32
C SER A 528 -40.92 -6.38 -42.38
N THR A 529 -40.15 -5.39 -41.92
CA THR A 529 -40.51 -3.98 -42.03
C THR A 529 -40.11 -3.39 -43.40
N ALA A 530 -39.05 -3.91 -44.02
CA ALA A 530 -38.62 -3.50 -45.37
C ALA A 530 -39.51 -4.09 -46.49
N ALA A 531 -39.99 -5.33 -46.33
CA ALA A 531 -40.84 -5.98 -47.32
C ALA A 531 -42.21 -5.30 -47.50
N LEU A 532 -42.76 -4.66 -46.46
CA LEU A 532 -44.05 -3.96 -46.54
C LEU A 532 -43.96 -2.59 -47.26
N MET A 533 -42.75 -2.11 -47.57
CA MET A 533 -42.51 -0.88 -48.34
C MET A 533 -42.35 -1.14 -49.85
N ALA A 534 -42.39 -2.40 -50.30
CA ALA A 534 -42.04 -2.81 -51.66
C ALA A 534 -43.20 -3.50 -52.40
N ALA A 535 -44.38 -2.87 -52.44
CA ALA A 535 -45.46 -3.21 -53.37
C ALA A 535 -46.20 -1.94 -53.85
N THR A 536 -46.28 -1.76 -55.16
CA THR A 536 -46.97 -0.69 -55.91
C THR A 536 -48.44 -1.06 -56.17
N PRO A 537 -49.26 -0.23 -56.89
CA PRO A 537 -49.37 1.23 -56.94
C PRO A 537 -50.84 1.74 -56.80
N HIS A 538 -51.03 3.07 -56.82
CA HIS A 538 -52.26 3.83 -57.17
C HIS A 538 -53.62 3.56 -56.46
N GLY A 539 -54.28 4.67 -56.09
CA GLY A 539 -55.74 4.80 -56.23
C GLY A 539 -56.63 4.42 -55.04
N GLY A 540 -56.77 5.34 -54.06
CA GLY A 540 -57.98 5.38 -53.20
C GLY A 540 -57.87 4.77 -51.80
N ALA A 541 -57.06 5.36 -50.91
CA ALA A 541 -57.03 4.98 -49.48
C ALA A 541 -56.93 6.18 -48.50
N HIS A 542 -57.35 7.38 -48.91
CA HIS A 542 -57.17 8.62 -48.13
C HIS A 542 -58.07 8.77 -46.87
N LEU A 543 -58.95 7.81 -46.58
CA LEU A 543 -59.92 7.89 -45.47
C LEU A 543 -59.49 7.20 -44.16
N TYR A 544 -58.59 6.22 -44.19
CA TYR A 544 -58.22 5.45 -42.99
C TYR A 544 -56.95 5.94 -42.26
N SER A 545 -56.12 6.79 -42.88
CA SER A 545 -54.89 7.29 -42.23
C SER A 545 -55.11 8.31 -41.11
N LYS A 546 -56.33 8.87 -40.97
CA LYS A 546 -56.70 9.79 -39.87
C LYS A 546 -57.08 9.11 -38.56
N PHE A 547 -57.34 7.79 -38.57
CA PHE A 547 -57.79 7.02 -37.40
C PHE A 547 -56.80 5.94 -36.94
N ASP A 548 -55.53 6.04 -37.35
CA ASP A 548 -54.45 5.26 -36.75
C ASP A 548 -54.28 5.62 -35.26
N SER A 549 -54.75 4.74 -34.38
CA SER A 549 -54.71 4.91 -32.93
C SER A 549 -53.30 4.84 -32.33
N SER A 550 -52.32 4.30 -33.08
CA SER A 550 -50.94 4.16 -32.63
C SER A 550 -50.15 5.48 -32.57
N LYS A 551 -50.60 6.50 -33.31
CA LYS A 551 -49.92 7.81 -33.42
C LYS A 551 -50.59 8.87 -32.52
N PRO A 552 -49.80 9.75 -31.86
CA PRO A 552 -50.33 10.85 -31.05
C PRO A 552 -50.98 11.94 -31.93
N CYS A 553 -51.95 12.67 -31.37
CA CYS A 553 -52.56 13.81 -32.06
C CYS A 553 -51.52 14.91 -32.32
N GLN A 554 -51.41 15.37 -33.57
CA GLN A 554 -50.40 16.34 -33.99
C GLN A 554 -50.47 17.67 -33.21
N LYS A 555 -51.68 18.17 -32.87
CA LYS A 555 -51.83 19.40 -32.07
C LYS A 555 -51.28 19.23 -30.65
N CYS A 556 -51.71 18.18 -29.96
CA CYS A 556 -51.26 17.88 -28.59
C CYS A 556 -49.76 17.54 -28.54
N ALA A 557 -49.22 16.89 -29.58
CA ALA A 557 -47.79 16.64 -29.71
C ALA A 557 -46.99 17.95 -29.86
N ASN A 558 -47.47 18.90 -30.67
CA ASN A 558 -46.85 20.22 -30.80
C ASN A 558 -46.91 21.03 -29.49
N GLU A 559 -48.02 20.95 -28.74
CA GLU A 559 -48.16 21.58 -27.41
C GLU A 559 -47.19 20.99 -26.38
N ASN A 560 -47.11 19.66 -26.28
CA ASN A 560 -46.15 18.97 -25.42
C ASN A 560 -44.70 19.28 -25.81
N GLU A 561 -44.39 19.40 -27.11
CA GLU A 561 -43.07 19.81 -27.60
C GLU A 561 -42.74 21.27 -27.22
N MET A 562 -43.72 22.17 -27.20
CA MET A 562 -43.52 23.54 -26.69
C MET A 562 -43.19 23.55 -25.20
N ILE A 563 -43.84 22.71 -24.38
CA ILE A 563 -43.52 22.56 -22.95
C ILE A 563 -42.11 22.00 -22.78
N ALA A 564 -41.76 20.93 -23.50
CA ALA A 564 -40.40 20.35 -23.48
C ALA A 564 -39.31 21.39 -23.84
N ARG A 565 -39.54 22.19 -24.89
CA ARG A 565 -38.63 23.28 -25.31
C ARG A 565 -38.58 24.44 -24.29
N GLN A 566 -39.61 24.65 -23.48
CA GLN A 566 -39.61 25.61 -22.37
C GLN A 566 -38.79 25.11 -21.18
N ILE A 567 -38.88 23.82 -20.83
CA ILE A 567 -38.06 23.20 -19.77
C ILE A 567 -36.57 23.38 -20.10
N ASP A 568 -36.12 22.92 -21.29
CA ASP A 568 -34.75 23.15 -21.80
C ASP A 568 -34.30 24.63 -21.67
N LYS A 569 -35.21 25.57 -21.98
CA LYS A 569 -34.92 27.01 -21.98
C LYS A 569 -34.64 27.54 -20.57
N TYR A 570 -35.33 27.04 -19.54
CA TYR A 570 -35.05 27.38 -18.15
C TYR A 570 -33.80 26.64 -17.64
N SER A 571 -33.64 25.35 -17.96
CA SER A 571 -32.49 24.52 -17.57
C SER A 571 -31.14 25.13 -17.99
N ARG A 572 -31.07 25.72 -19.19
CA ARG A 572 -29.89 26.44 -19.73
C ARG A 572 -29.37 27.59 -18.86
N SER A 573 -30.19 28.16 -17.98
CA SER A 573 -29.78 29.23 -17.07
C SER A 573 -29.69 28.76 -15.62
N LEU A 574 -30.62 27.90 -15.20
CA LEU A 574 -30.71 27.42 -13.82
C LEU A 574 -29.48 26.59 -13.39
N PHE A 575 -29.09 25.61 -14.20
CA PHE A 575 -28.00 24.69 -13.83
C PHE A 575 -26.62 25.37 -13.79
N PRO A 576 -26.21 26.18 -14.80
CA PRO A 576 -24.95 26.93 -14.71
C PRO A 576 -24.93 27.95 -13.57
N ALA A 577 -26.07 28.61 -13.28
CA ALA A 577 -26.16 29.54 -12.16
C ALA A 577 -26.04 28.83 -10.80
N ALA A 578 -26.68 27.66 -10.64
CA ALA A 578 -26.56 26.85 -9.43
C ALA A 578 -25.13 26.37 -9.19
N PHE A 579 -24.44 25.88 -10.23
CA PHE A 579 -23.04 25.45 -10.12
C PHE A 579 -22.08 26.62 -9.86
N ALA A 580 -22.29 27.78 -10.49
CA ALA A 580 -21.49 28.97 -10.23
C ALA A 580 -21.68 29.50 -8.79
N CYS A 581 -22.92 29.53 -8.29
CA CYS A 581 -23.23 29.90 -6.91
C CYS A 581 -22.55 28.95 -5.92
N PHE A 582 -22.72 27.64 -6.09
CA PHE A 582 -22.05 26.62 -5.29
C PHE A 582 -20.53 26.79 -5.30
N SER A 583 -19.92 26.93 -6.49
CA SER A 583 -18.48 27.10 -6.64
C SER A 583 -17.97 28.32 -5.88
N PHE A 584 -18.68 29.46 -5.96
CA PHE A 584 -18.31 30.66 -5.22
C PHE A 584 -18.41 30.44 -3.70
N THR A 585 -19.52 29.87 -3.20
CA THR A 585 -19.69 29.61 -1.76
C THR A 585 -18.70 28.58 -1.22
N TYR A 586 -18.36 27.55 -2.01
CA TYR A 586 -17.41 26.51 -1.66
C TYR A 586 -16.00 27.09 -1.48
N TRP A 587 -15.50 27.81 -2.49
CA TRP A 587 -14.16 28.41 -2.43
C TRP A 587 -14.07 29.56 -1.41
N TRP A 588 -15.15 30.32 -1.21
CA TRP A 588 -15.25 31.29 -0.11
C TRP A 588 -15.06 30.62 1.25
N TYR A 589 -15.78 29.52 1.51
CA TYR A 589 -15.76 28.85 2.82
C TYR A 589 -14.45 28.12 3.09
N TYR A 590 -13.90 27.39 2.11
CA TYR A 590 -12.71 26.56 2.32
C TYR A 590 -11.37 27.29 2.11
N ASP A 591 -11.26 28.29 1.22
CA ASP A 591 -9.96 28.93 0.91
C ASP A 591 -10.05 30.40 0.43
N TRP A 592 -10.76 31.24 1.19
CA TRP A 592 -10.95 32.68 0.89
C TRP A 592 -9.67 33.44 0.53
N LEU A 593 -8.56 33.21 1.26
CA LEU A 593 -7.33 33.97 1.08
C LEU A 593 -6.60 33.57 -0.21
N SER A 594 -6.56 32.27 -0.53
CA SER A 594 -5.90 31.79 -1.74
C SER A 594 -6.73 32.07 -2.99
N LEU A 595 -8.07 32.13 -2.89
CA LEU A 595 -8.94 32.57 -3.98
C LEU A 595 -8.63 34.01 -4.42
N VAL A 596 -8.48 34.92 -3.46
CA VAL A 596 -8.10 36.33 -3.74
C VAL A 596 -6.69 36.41 -4.31
N LEU A 597 -5.72 35.67 -3.75
CA LEU A 597 -4.35 35.65 -4.27
C LEU A 597 -4.25 35.02 -5.67
N LEU A 598 -5.02 33.98 -5.97
CA LEU A 598 -5.09 33.35 -7.29
C LEU A 598 -5.67 34.33 -8.32
N LEU A 599 -6.78 35.01 -7.99
CA LEU A 599 -7.36 36.05 -8.85
C LEU A 599 -6.38 37.23 -9.06
N MET A 600 -5.65 37.63 -8.03
CA MET A 600 -4.58 38.64 -8.14
C MET A 600 -3.38 38.15 -8.95
N GLN A 601 -2.99 36.87 -8.84
CA GLN A 601 -1.89 36.29 -9.62
C GLN A 601 -2.26 36.12 -11.09
N VAL A 602 -3.49 35.70 -11.42
CA VAL A 602 -4.00 35.67 -12.79
C VAL A 602 -4.03 37.08 -13.38
N ALA A 603 -4.49 38.08 -12.61
CA ALA A 603 -4.41 39.49 -13.02
C ALA A 603 -2.97 39.99 -13.19
N ARG A 604 -2.04 39.57 -12.33
CA ARG A 604 -0.61 39.96 -12.38
C ARG A 604 0.15 39.26 -13.51
N ALA A 605 -0.19 38.02 -13.85
CA ALA A 605 0.36 37.30 -15.00
C ALA A 605 -0.07 37.98 -16.31
N SER A 606 -1.36 38.32 -16.44
CA SER A 606 -1.89 39.11 -17.56
C SER A 606 -1.23 40.50 -17.67
N TRP A 607 -0.79 41.09 -16.56
CA TRP A 607 -0.10 42.39 -16.51
C TRP A 607 1.40 42.28 -16.84
N MET A 608 2.06 41.20 -16.40
CA MET A 608 3.47 40.92 -16.68
C MET A 608 3.70 40.58 -18.17
N GLU A 609 2.76 39.89 -18.81
CA GLU A 609 2.80 39.70 -20.26
C GLU A 609 2.72 41.05 -20.99
N GLU A 610 1.77 41.95 -20.68
CA GLU A 610 1.69 43.27 -21.32
C GLU A 610 2.95 44.13 -21.12
N ILE A 611 3.60 44.07 -19.95
CA ILE A 611 4.86 44.79 -19.69
C ILE A 611 6.04 44.20 -20.46
N GLY A 612 6.10 42.88 -20.64
CA GLY A 612 7.11 42.25 -21.49
C GLY A 612 7.07 42.77 -22.93
N TRP A 613 5.85 42.94 -23.48
CA TRP A 613 5.64 43.55 -24.79
C TRP A 613 6.02 45.04 -24.81
N ALA A 614 5.66 45.80 -23.78
CA ALA A 614 6.03 47.22 -23.66
C ALA A 614 7.55 47.44 -23.56
N HIS A 615 8.29 46.51 -22.93
CA HIS A 615 9.74 46.63 -22.77
C HIS A 615 10.52 46.22 -24.03
N GLN A 616 10.05 45.20 -24.77
CA GLN A 616 10.63 44.80 -26.07
C GLN A 616 10.34 45.81 -27.20
N LEU A 617 9.23 46.57 -27.12
CA LEU A 617 8.93 47.65 -28.07
C LEU A 617 9.85 48.88 -27.92
N ARG A 618 10.61 49.00 -26.82
CA ARG A 618 11.54 50.12 -26.58
C ARG A 618 12.98 49.87 -27.03
N SER A 619 13.41 48.62 -27.21
CA SER A 619 14.81 48.25 -27.48
C SER A 619 15.10 47.95 -28.96
N GLY A 620 14.56 48.76 -29.88
CA GLY A 620 14.42 48.43 -31.30
C GLY A 620 15.69 47.92 -32.01
N LYS A 621 15.78 46.60 -32.20
CA LYS A 621 16.75 45.92 -33.11
C LYS A 621 16.13 44.66 -33.74
N ARG A 622 15.96 44.71 -35.07
CA ARG A 622 15.78 43.61 -36.06
C ARG A 622 14.98 42.34 -35.66
N SER A 623 13.73 42.24 -36.15
CA SER A 623 13.27 41.09 -36.97
C SER A 623 11.91 41.35 -37.65
N MET A 624 11.90 41.91 -38.86
CA MET A 624 10.69 42.15 -39.65
C MET A 624 10.20 40.88 -40.38
N LYS A 625 9.79 39.83 -39.64
CA LYS A 625 9.18 38.62 -40.25
C LYS A 625 7.82 38.19 -39.67
N ILE A 626 7.39 38.73 -38.53
CA ILE A 626 6.10 38.36 -37.90
C ILE A 626 5.01 39.42 -38.14
N VAL A 627 5.38 40.69 -38.31
CA VAL A 627 4.43 41.80 -38.53
C VAL A 627 3.64 41.66 -39.85
N ALA A 628 4.23 41.01 -40.87
CA ALA A 628 3.55 40.71 -42.14
C ALA A 628 2.44 39.64 -42.02
N MET A 629 2.37 38.89 -40.91
CA MET A 629 1.43 37.78 -40.74
C MET A 629 0.15 38.17 -39.98
N LEU A 630 0.11 39.36 -39.35
CA LEU A 630 -0.98 39.78 -38.45
C LEU A 630 -1.75 41.03 -38.92
N SER A 631 -1.43 41.60 -40.09
CA SER A 631 -2.16 42.73 -40.69
C SER A 631 -3.56 42.40 -41.24
N SER A 632 -3.99 41.13 -41.11
CA SER A 632 -5.18 40.56 -41.76
C SER A 632 -6.43 40.42 -40.88
N VAL A 633 -6.39 40.77 -39.58
CA VAL A 633 -7.55 40.62 -38.65
C VAL A 633 -7.93 41.93 -37.97
N LYS A 634 -8.80 42.72 -38.62
CA LYS A 634 -9.39 43.96 -38.07
C LYS A 634 -10.43 43.68 -36.97
N ILE A 635 -10.05 43.72 -35.69
CA ILE A 635 -11.03 43.70 -34.57
C ILE A 635 -10.66 44.70 -33.47
N LEU A 636 -11.53 45.72 -33.31
CA LEU A 636 -11.59 46.77 -32.27
C LEU A 636 -10.55 47.90 -32.31
N ARG A 637 -10.98 49.12 -31.91
CA ARG A 637 -10.17 50.35 -31.87
C ARG A 637 -9.75 50.66 -30.43
N PHE A 638 -8.54 51.20 -30.28
CA PHE A 638 -7.85 51.45 -29.00
C PHE A 638 -8.67 52.28 -27.97
N GLY A 639 -9.56 53.17 -28.42
CA GLY A 639 -10.38 54.02 -27.53
C GLY A 639 -11.40 53.25 -26.67
N ASP A 640 -11.84 52.06 -27.09
CA ASP A 640 -12.83 51.27 -26.35
C ASP A 640 -12.20 50.55 -25.13
N LEU A 641 -10.92 50.18 -25.21
CA LEU A 641 -10.15 49.60 -24.10
C LEU A 641 -9.98 50.58 -22.93
N VAL A 642 -9.74 51.86 -23.22
CA VAL A 642 -9.55 52.89 -22.17
C VAL A 642 -10.85 53.13 -21.39
N LYS A 643 -12.02 53.01 -22.04
CA LYS A 643 -13.33 53.06 -21.35
C LYS A 643 -13.54 51.83 -20.47
N LEU A 644 -13.20 50.64 -20.97
CA LEU A 644 -13.33 49.39 -20.20
C LEU A 644 -12.44 49.41 -18.94
N TYR A 645 -11.20 49.88 -19.06
CA TYR A 645 -10.27 50.06 -17.94
C TYR A 645 -10.82 50.96 -16.83
N ARG A 646 -11.43 52.11 -17.18
CA ARG A 646 -12.05 53.02 -16.19
C ARG A 646 -13.23 52.37 -15.46
N ILE A 647 -14.05 51.59 -16.17
CA ILE A 647 -15.20 50.89 -15.58
C ILE A 647 -14.73 49.80 -14.60
N VAL A 648 -13.75 48.98 -14.98
CA VAL A 648 -13.20 47.92 -14.14
C VAL A 648 -12.54 48.49 -12.88
N ARG A 649 -11.79 49.61 -12.98
CA ARG A 649 -11.18 50.30 -11.85
C ARG A 649 -12.20 50.89 -10.86
N CYS A 650 -13.33 51.41 -11.34
CA CYS A 650 -14.40 51.86 -10.44
C CYS A 650 -15.07 50.67 -9.73
N LEU A 651 -15.36 49.58 -10.44
CA LEU A 651 -15.97 48.38 -9.85
C LEU A 651 -15.09 47.74 -8.76
N THR A 652 -13.77 47.67 -8.95
CA THR A 652 -12.86 47.13 -7.93
C THR A 652 -12.76 48.03 -6.70
N MET A 653 -12.72 49.36 -6.83
CA MET A 653 -12.75 50.25 -5.66
C MET A 653 -14.07 50.18 -4.90
N VAL A 654 -15.21 50.07 -5.59
CA VAL A 654 -16.52 49.90 -4.95
C VAL A 654 -16.58 48.58 -4.16
N LEU A 655 -16.10 47.46 -4.73
CA LEU A 655 -16.07 46.16 -4.06
C LEU A 655 -15.15 46.14 -2.82
N VAL A 656 -14.04 46.88 -2.85
CA VAL A 656 -13.14 47.03 -1.68
C VAL A 656 -13.81 47.85 -0.57
N TYR A 657 -14.51 48.94 -0.88
CA TYR A 657 -15.27 49.68 0.13
C TYR A 657 -16.47 48.89 0.68
N TRP A 658 -17.16 48.12 -0.16
CA TRP A 658 -18.26 47.25 0.26
C TRP A 658 -17.81 46.14 1.22
N THR A 659 -16.62 45.57 1.00
CA THR A 659 -16.06 44.51 1.86
C THR A 659 -15.56 45.05 3.21
N ILE A 660 -15.07 46.28 3.27
CA ILE A 660 -14.75 46.95 4.55
C ILE A 660 -16.04 47.22 5.35
N PHE A 661 -17.11 47.69 4.70
CA PHE A 661 -18.39 47.97 5.34
C PHE A 661 -19.03 46.70 5.93
N PHE A 662 -19.15 45.62 5.16
CA PHE A 662 -19.76 44.38 5.65
C PHE A 662 -18.95 43.66 6.74
N LYS A 663 -17.62 43.79 6.77
CA LYS A 663 -16.77 43.21 7.82
C LYS A 663 -16.96 43.88 9.19
N SER A 664 -17.49 45.10 9.22
CA SER A 664 -17.90 45.79 10.44
C SER A 664 -19.30 45.34 10.93
N VAL A 665 -20.21 45.03 10.00
CA VAL A 665 -21.60 44.68 10.30
C VAL A 665 -21.80 43.20 10.64
N SER A 666 -20.99 42.29 10.09
CA SER A 666 -21.23 40.84 10.21
C SER A 666 -20.87 40.22 11.56
N GLY A 667 -20.11 40.91 12.42
CA GLY A 667 -19.66 40.38 13.71
C GLY A 667 -20.78 40.01 14.69
N ASN A 668 -21.95 40.65 14.58
CA ASN A 668 -23.07 40.50 15.52
C ASN A 668 -24.30 39.75 14.97
N LEU A 669 -24.31 39.29 13.71
CA LEU A 669 -25.52 38.70 13.09
C LEU A 669 -25.48 37.18 12.89
N PHE A 670 -24.31 36.53 12.88
CA PHE A 670 -24.19 35.16 12.36
C PHE A 670 -24.41 34.03 13.38
N GLY A 671 -24.54 34.33 14.68
CA GLY A 671 -24.99 33.34 15.67
C GLY A 671 -26.43 32.83 15.49
N SER A 672 -27.21 33.43 14.56
CA SER A 672 -28.60 33.06 14.29
C SER A 672 -28.79 32.19 13.03
N PHE A 673 -27.76 31.98 12.21
CA PHE A 673 -27.91 31.30 10.90
C PHE A 673 -27.77 29.77 10.96
N GLU A 674 -27.06 29.21 11.95
CA GLU A 674 -26.97 27.75 12.13
C GLU A 674 -28.32 27.10 12.49
N ILE A 675 -29.22 27.84 13.16
CA ILE A 675 -30.54 27.35 13.58
C ILE A 675 -31.51 27.20 12.38
N VAL A 676 -31.37 28.03 11.34
CA VAL A 676 -32.34 28.08 10.22
C VAL A 676 -32.13 26.94 9.21
N LEU A 677 -30.88 26.53 8.96
CA LEU A 677 -30.59 25.43 8.04
C LEU A 677 -30.99 24.06 8.61
N LEU A 678 -30.82 23.82 9.91
CA LEU A 678 -31.28 22.61 10.58
C LEU A 678 -32.82 22.53 10.68
N SER A 679 -33.51 23.67 10.86
CA SER A 679 -34.98 23.71 10.91
C SER A 679 -35.69 23.41 9.57
N SER A 680 -34.99 23.60 8.45
CA SER A 680 -35.57 23.51 7.10
C SER A 680 -35.56 22.08 6.52
N PHE A 681 -34.62 21.23 6.95
CA PHE A 681 -34.60 19.80 6.59
C PHE A 681 -35.49 18.93 7.50
N SER A 682 -35.80 19.37 8.72
CA SER A 682 -36.66 18.63 9.66
C SER A 682 -38.15 18.65 9.28
N ASN A 683 -38.62 19.70 8.57
CA ASN A 683 -40.05 19.94 8.34
C ASN A 683 -40.63 19.33 7.04
N CYS A 684 -39.81 18.74 6.17
CA CYS A 684 -40.30 18.17 4.90
C CYS A 684 -40.59 16.65 4.98
N THR A 685 -39.93 15.93 5.90
CA THR A 685 -40.12 14.48 6.11
C THR A 685 -41.28 14.14 7.06
N MET A 686 -41.78 15.11 7.81
CA MET A 686 -42.79 14.96 8.88
C MET A 686 -44.23 15.30 8.46
N ARG A 687 -44.59 15.09 7.19
CA ARG A 687 -45.98 15.32 6.70
C ARG A 687 -46.57 14.27 5.74
N LEU A 688 -45.92 13.11 5.58
CA LEU A 688 -46.40 12.02 4.72
C LEU A 688 -46.63 10.67 5.44
N LEU A 689 -46.53 10.62 6.77
CA LEU A 689 -46.75 9.39 7.57
C LEU A 689 -47.66 9.61 8.79
N THR A 690 -48.86 10.14 8.56
CA THR A 690 -49.98 10.00 9.51
C THR A 690 -51.29 9.75 8.77
N LEU A 691 -51.63 8.47 8.56
CA LEU A 691 -52.98 7.85 8.68
C LEU A 691 -52.98 6.47 8.00
N GLY A 692 -53.23 5.39 8.76
CA GLY A 692 -53.52 4.06 8.20
C GLY A 692 -52.56 2.91 8.59
N ARG A 693 -52.68 2.40 9.82
CA ARG A 693 -52.50 0.95 10.11
C ARG A 693 -53.82 0.22 9.71
N PRO A 694 -53.86 -1.11 9.47
CA PRO A 694 -52.88 -2.13 9.87
C PRO A 694 -52.51 -3.20 8.81
N VAL A 695 -51.21 -3.44 8.60
CA VAL A 695 -50.71 -4.75 8.12
C VAL A 695 -49.49 -5.13 8.95
N ALA A 696 -49.74 -5.74 10.11
CA ALA A 696 -48.71 -6.24 11.02
C ALA A 696 -48.71 -7.79 11.01
N ARG A 697 -48.08 -8.39 9.98
CA ARG A 697 -47.66 -9.82 9.93
C ARG A 697 -46.95 -10.14 8.61
N LEU A 698 -45.73 -9.61 8.46
CA LEU A 698 -44.64 -10.07 7.58
C LEU A 698 -43.43 -9.17 7.91
N PHE A 699 -42.22 -9.72 7.89
CA PHE A 699 -40.98 -9.08 8.41
C PHE A 699 -40.91 -8.93 9.95
N SER A 700 -40.92 -10.07 10.65
CA SER A 700 -40.41 -10.18 12.03
C SER A 700 -39.31 -11.25 12.15
N THR A 701 -38.37 -11.23 11.20
CA THR A 701 -37.08 -11.94 11.22
C THR A 701 -36.06 -11.08 10.47
N SER A 702 -34.77 -11.17 10.86
CA SER A 702 -33.65 -10.39 10.30
C SER A 702 -33.50 -8.94 10.82
N SER A 703 -33.35 -8.79 12.14
CA SER A 703 -32.67 -7.63 12.75
C SER A 703 -31.88 -8.07 13.99
N ALA A 704 -30.95 -9.01 13.76
CA ALA A 704 -30.07 -9.60 14.77
C ALA A 704 -28.77 -10.16 14.13
N VAL A 705 -28.06 -9.34 13.35
CA VAL A 705 -26.77 -9.73 12.72
C VAL A 705 -25.68 -8.64 12.83
N LEU A 706 -26.02 -7.38 13.13
CA LEU A 706 -25.06 -6.27 13.21
C LEU A 706 -24.82 -5.79 14.65
N ALA A 707 -24.37 -6.73 15.50
CA ALA A 707 -23.80 -6.46 16.82
C ALA A 707 -22.90 -7.62 17.30
N ALA A 708 -22.04 -8.15 16.43
CA ALA A 708 -20.90 -8.94 16.88
C ALA A 708 -19.75 -7.98 17.23
N PRO A 709 -19.07 -8.10 18.39
CA PRO A 709 -17.93 -7.25 18.69
C PRO A 709 -16.81 -7.47 17.67
N LEU A 710 -16.24 -6.39 17.15
CA LEU A 710 -14.91 -6.45 16.56
C LEU A 710 -13.92 -6.79 17.68
N HIS A 711 -13.54 -8.07 17.80
CA HIS A 711 -12.36 -8.48 18.57
C HIS A 711 -11.10 -7.98 17.86
N GLY A 712 -10.83 -6.68 18.03
CA GLY A 712 -9.50 -6.14 17.86
C GLY A 712 -8.64 -6.49 19.07
N ALA A 713 -7.40 -6.90 18.80
CA ALA A 713 -6.31 -7.03 19.77
C ALA A 713 -6.63 -7.85 21.03
N ASP A 714 -6.62 -9.18 20.90
CA ASP A 714 -6.33 -10.04 22.04
C ASP A 714 -4.94 -10.65 21.91
N GLY A 715 -4.08 -10.32 22.88
CA GLY A 715 -2.75 -10.88 22.98
C GLY A 715 -2.82 -12.25 23.64
N GLY A 716 -2.74 -13.32 22.84
CA GLY A 716 -2.42 -14.65 23.37
C GLY A 716 -3.54 -15.68 23.37
N LEU A 717 -4.01 -16.08 22.18
CA LEU A 717 -4.51 -17.44 22.00
C LEU A 717 -3.33 -18.43 21.93
N ARG A 718 -2.76 -18.70 23.11
CA ARG A 718 -2.04 -19.95 23.39
C ARG A 718 -3.09 -21.08 23.46
N SER A 719 -2.65 -22.31 23.27
CA SER A 719 -3.45 -23.54 23.15
C SER A 719 -4.16 -24.01 24.44
N HIS A 720 -4.60 -23.06 25.27
CA HIS A 720 -5.12 -23.27 26.61
C HIS A 720 -6.42 -24.11 26.65
N PRO A 721 -6.71 -24.76 27.79
CA PRO A 721 -7.98 -25.42 28.02
C PRO A 721 -9.15 -24.41 28.09
N ILE A 722 -10.23 -24.71 27.35
CA ILE A 722 -11.50 -24.00 27.44
C ILE A 722 -12.33 -24.65 28.55
N ALA A 723 -12.71 -23.88 29.56
CA ALA A 723 -13.51 -24.36 30.68
C ALA A 723 -14.85 -24.95 30.20
N ALA A 724 -15.21 -26.12 30.75
CA ALA A 724 -16.46 -26.84 30.47
C ALA A 724 -16.73 -27.22 28.99
N LYS A 725 -15.75 -27.12 28.07
CA LYS A 725 -15.85 -27.66 26.70
C LYS A 725 -15.02 -28.94 26.58
N THR A 726 -15.65 -30.01 26.10
CA THR A 726 -15.02 -31.31 25.79
C THR A 726 -15.41 -31.76 24.39
N PRO A 727 -14.51 -32.37 23.61
CA PRO A 727 -14.82 -32.85 22.27
C PRO A 727 -15.85 -33.98 22.30
N LYS A 728 -16.77 -33.97 21.33
CA LYS A 728 -17.70 -35.09 21.11
C LYS A 728 -16.96 -36.20 20.36
N ILE A 729 -16.74 -37.33 21.02
CA ILE A 729 -16.16 -38.52 20.38
C ILE A 729 -17.26 -39.21 19.56
N THR A 730 -17.02 -39.46 18.26
CA THR A 730 -17.99 -40.11 17.35
C THR A 730 -17.32 -41.09 16.38
N ASP A 731 -18.15 -41.88 15.69
CA ASP A 731 -17.74 -42.54 14.46
C ASP A 731 -17.55 -41.55 13.30
N MET A 732 -16.93 -42.04 12.22
CA MET A 732 -16.66 -41.29 10.98
C MET A 732 -17.95 -40.75 10.32
N LYS A 733 -19.04 -41.53 10.33
CA LYS A 733 -20.29 -41.19 9.65
C LYS A 733 -21.01 -40.02 10.32
N SER A 734 -20.93 -39.95 11.64
CA SER A 734 -21.55 -38.91 12.47
C SER A 734 -20.71 -37.64 12.56
N ALA A 735 -19.42 -37.72 12.22
CA ALA A 735 -18.45 -36.65 12.46
C ALA A 735 -18.77 -35.35 11.72
N PHE A 736 -19.22 -35.47 10.46
CA PHE A 736 -19.50 -34.33 9.57
C PHE A 736 -20.89 -33.72 9.77
N SER A 737 -21.63 -34.11 10.82
CA SER A 737 -23.00 -33.63 11.07
C SER A 737 -23.17 -32.11 11.24
N ALA A 738 -22.08 -31.36 11.38
CA ALA A 738 -22.06 -29.89 11.34
C ALA A 738 -21.99 -29.29 9.92
N VAL A 739 -21.46 -30.02 8.93
CA VAL A 739 -21.18 -29.54 7.56
C VAL A 739 -22.47 -29.21 6.80
N ARG A 740 -22.49 -28.11 6.06
CA ARG A 740 -23.62 -27.61 5.26
C ARG A 740 -23.21 -27.26 3.84
N SER A 741 -24.22 -27.07 2.98
CA SER A 741 -24.02 -26.54 1.64
C SER A 741 -23.51 -25.10 1.69
N GLY A 742 -22.46 -24.79 0.93
CA GLY A 742 -21.79 -23.47 0.94
C GLY A 742 -20.57 -23.37 1.86
N ASP A 743 -20.31 -24.38 2.70
CA ASP A 743 -19.23 -24.33 3.69
C ASP A 743 -17.84 -24.22 3.06
N GLN A 744 -17.02 -23.38 3.67
CA GLN A 744 -15.58 -23.28 3.42
C GLN A 744 -14.84 -24.16 4.45
N ILE A 745 -14.18 -25.21 3.98
CA ILE A 745 -13.60 -26.27 4.83
C ILE A 745 -12.08 -26.29 4.68
N PHE A 746 -11.33 -26.08 5.76
CA PHE A 746 -9.88 -26.33 5.76
C PHE A 746 -9.59 -27.83 5.91
N VAL A 747 -8.59 -28.31 5.18
CA VAL A 747 -8.08 -29.68 5.24
C VAL A 747 -6.59 -29.64 5.57
N HIS A 748 -6.20 -30.34 6.65
CA HIS A 748 -4.80 -30.48 7.05
C HIS A 748 -3.96 -31.13 5.93
N ALA A 749 -2.71 -30.71 5.79
CA ALA A 749 -1.91 -30.96 4.60
C ALA A 749 -0.66 -31.84 4.86
N ASN A 750 0.09 -32.09 3.79
CA ASN A 750 1.28 -32.92 3.73
C ASN A 750 1.02 -34.32 4.35
N SER A 751 1.99 -34.82 5.11
CA SER A 751 1.92 -36.08 5.87
C SER A 751 0.84 -36.11 6.97
N ALA A 752 0.17 -34.98 7.25
CA ALA A 752 -0.97 -34.88 8.15
C ALA A 752 -2.32 -34.83 7.40
N THR A 753 -2.36 -35.14 6.10
CA THR A 753 -3.60 -35.23 5.33
C THR A 753 -4.47 -36.41 5.81
N PRO A 754 -5.66 -36.17 6.40
CA PRO A 754 -6.48 -37.25 6.97
C PRO A 754 -7.35 -37.89 5.88
N ALA A 755 -6.74 -38.64 4.95
CA ALA A 755 -7.44 -39.27 3.82
C ALA A 755 -8.74 -40.04 4.20
N PRO A 756 -8.82 -40.80 5.33
CA PRO A 756 -10.07 -41.42 5.77
C PRO A 756 -11.19 -40.41 6.06
N MET A 757 -10.86 -39.24 6.62
CA MET A 757 -11.82 -38.15 6.85
C MET A 757 -12.28 -37.51 5.54
N LEU A 758 -11.42 -37.43 4.51
CA LEU A 758 -11.81 -36.84 3.22
C LEU A 758 -12.84 -37.74 2.51
N LYS A 759 -12.67 -39.05 2.61
CA LYS A 759 -13.64 -40.05 2.17
C LYS A 759 -14.95 -39.95 2.98
N GLY A 760 -14.87 -39.88 4.30
CA GLY A 760 -16.05 -39.70 5.17
C GLY A 760 -16.82 -38.41 4.87
N LEU A 761 -16.12 -37.31 4.58
CA LEU A 761 -16.73 -36.05 4.14
C LEU A 761 -17.48 -36.23 2.81
N TRP A 762 -16.87 -36.88 1.82
CA TRP A 762 -17.53 -37.14 0.54
C TRP A 762 -18.78 -38.02 0.70
N GLU A 763 -18.70 -39.09 1.48
CA GLU A 763 -19.86 -39.95 1.79
C GLU A 763 -20.97 -39.15 2.48
N HIS A 764 -20.65 -38.30 3.47
CA HIS A 764 -21.62 -37.43 4.12
C HIS A 764 -22.28 -36.44 3.15
N VAL A 765 -21.49 -35.79 2.28
CA VAL A 765 -21.95 -34.84 1.26
C VAL A 765 -22.91 -35.52 0.28
N LYS A 766 -22.59 -36.75 -0.14
CA LYS A 766 -23.41 -37.56 -1.05
C LYS A 766 -24.71 -38.05 -0.40
N GLU A 767 -24.65 -38.57 0.83
CA GLU A 767 -25.84 -39.01 1.57
C GLU A 767 -26.83 -37.86 1.85
N ASN A 768 -26.32 -36.65 2.11
CA ASN A 768 -27.13 -35.49 2.48
C ASN A 768 -27.40 -34.53 1.30
N ASN A 769 -26.93 -34.84 0.08
CA ASN A 769 -27.09 -34.02 -1.13
C ASN A 769 -26.62 -32.56 -0.93
N LEU A 770 -25.51 -32.37 -0.20
CA LEU A 770 -24.90 -31.07 0.04
C LEU A 770 -24.22 -30.54 -1.25
N LYS A 771 -24.09 -29.21 -1.39
CA LYS A 771 -23.58 -28.57 -2.62
C LYS A 771 -22.77 -27.31 -2.32
N ASN A 772 -22.00 -26.84 -3.30
CA ASN A 772 -21.21 -25.60 -3.22
C ASN A 772 -20.20 -25.60 -2.06
N ILE A 773 -19.65 -26.75 -1.70
CA ILE A 773 -18.61 -26.83 -0.66
C ILE A 773 -17.27 -26.45 -1.29
N THR A 774 -16.49 -25.63 -0.59
CA THR A 774 -15.12 -25.27 -1.00
C THR A 774 -14.13 -25.83 0.01
N THR A 775 -13.18 -26.66 -0.44
CA THR A 775 -12.09 -27.12 0.43
C THR A 775 -10.85 -26.26 0.23
N HIS A 776 -10.16 -25.89 1.31
CA HIS A 776 -8.91 -25.13 1.30
C HIS A 776 -7.81 -25.97 1.92
N GLY A 777 -6.62 -25.94 1.32
CA GLY A 777 -5.46 -26.63 1.85
C GLY A 777 -4.20 -26.35 1.05
N LEU A 778 -3.09 -26.86 1.56
CA LEU A 778 -1.80 -26.87 0.88
C LEU A 778 -1.69 -28.19 0.08
N LEU A 779 -0.51 -28.80 0.06
CA LEU A 779 -0.25 -30.08 -0.61
C LEU A 779 -1.05 -31.19 0.09
N LEU A 780 -2.14 -31.66 -0.53
CA LEU A 780 -2.89 -32.82 -0.05
C LEU A 780 -2.29 -34.12 -0.58
N ASP A 781 -2.21 -35.13 0.28
CA ASP A 781 -1.69 -36.46 -0.04
C ASP A 781 -2.71 -37.60 0.21
N GLY A 782 -2.48 -38.76 -0.39
CA GLY A 782 -3.41 -39.90 -0.35
C GLY A 782 -4.63 -39.75 -1.27
N ASP A 783 -5.71 -40.46 -0.96
CA ASP A 783 -6.95 -40.38 -1.72
C ASP A 783 -7.75 -39.11 -1.37
N VAL A 784 -8.07 -38.33 -2.39
CA VAL A 784 -8.75 -37.04 -2.29
C VAL A 784 -9.97 -37.11 -3.22
N PRO A 785 -11.17 -37.47 -2.71
CA PRO A 785 -12.31 -37.89 -3.55
C PRO A 785 -12.72 -36.86 -4.61
N TRP A 786 -12.63 -35.57 -4.29
CA TRP A 786 -13.01 -34.46 -5.19
C TRP A 786 -12.02 -34.18 -6.32
N ASN A 787 -10.92 -34.93 -6.43
CA ASN A 787 -10.14 -34.97 -7.67
C ASN A 787 -10.86 -35.76 -8.78
N ASN A 788 -11.84 -36.60 -8.44
CA ASN A 788 -12.67 -37.34 -9.39
C ASN A 788 -13.85 -36.49 -9.91
N THR A 789 -14.23 -36.70 -11.17
CA THR A 789 -15.27 -35.91 -11.85
C THR A 789 -16.68 -36.11 -11.29
N GLU A 790 -16.93 -37.13 -10.47
CA GLU A 790 -18.21 -37.32 -9.76
C GLU A 790 -18.50 -36.18 -8.76
N CYS A 791 -17.47 -35.48 -8.29
CA CYS A 791 -17.59 -34.36 -7.35
C CYS A 791 -17.73 -32.99 -8.04
N ASP A 792 -17.58 -32.90 -9.37
CA ASP A 792 -17.55 -31.63 -10.10
C ASP A 792 -18.87 -30.86 -9.90
N GLY A 793 -18.78 -29.62 -9.41
CA GLY A 793 -19.95 -28.80 -9.06
C GLY A 793 -20.60 -29.10 -7.71
N VAL A 794 -20.05 -30.04 -6.92
CA VAL A 794 -20.50 -30.37 -5.57
C VAL A 794 -19.48 -29.91 -4.53
N ILE A 795 -18.24 -30.39 -4.66
CA ILE A 795 -17.06 -29.95 -3.89
C ILE A 795 -16.05 -29.37 -4.89
N ARG A 796 -15.54 -28.17 -4.63
CA ARG A 796 -14.45 -27.57 -5.41
C ARG A 796 -13.28 -27.24 -4.48
N SER A 797 -12.12 -27.83 -4.72
CA SER A 797 -10.93 -27.50 -3.94
C SER A 797 -10.26 -26.22 -4.45
N ASN A 798 -9.79 -25.41 -3.52
CA ASN A 798 -8.94 -24.25 -3.74
C ASN A 798 -7.58 -24.51 -3.06
N HIS A 799 -6.54 -24.66 -3.86
CA HIS A 799 -5.22 -25.01 -3.38
C HIS A 799 -4.38 -23.75 -3.12
N LEU A 800 -3.93 -23.57 -1.89
CA LEU A 800 -2.91 -22.56 -1.53
C LEU A 800 -1.49 -23.02 -1.96
N PHE A 801 -1.33 -24.31 -2.22
CA PHE A 801 -0.18 -24.94 -2.86
C PHE A 801 -0.64 -26.27 -3.46
N THR A 802 -0.31 -26.60 -4.72
CA THR A 802 -0.72 -27.89 -5.32
C THR A 802 0.39 -28.95 -5.33
N GLY A 803 0.01 -30.22 -5.42
CA GLY A 803 0.91 -31.37 -5.37
C GLY A 803 0.53 -32.43 -6.39
N ALA A 804 1.32 -33.51 -6.52
CA ALA A 804 1.13 -34.55 -7.54
C ALA A 804 -0.34 -35.03 -7.65
N THR A 805 -0.96 -35.26 -6.49
CA THR A 805 -2.36 -35.66 -6.29
C THR A 805 -3.38 -34.71 -6.93
N CYS A 806 -3.19 -33.38 -6.77
CA CYS A 806 -4.18 -32.37 -7.15
C CYS A 806 -3.79 -31.53 -8.39
N ARG A 807 -2.59 -31.71 -8.96
CA ARG A 807 -2.16 -31.04 -10.20
C ARG A 807 -3.16 -31.23 -11.34
N LYS A 808 -3.70 -32.43 -11.49
CA LYS A 808 -4.59 -32.77 -12.62
C LYS A 808 -5.89 -31.96 -12.55
N SER A 809 -6.58 -31.95 -11.41
CA SER A 809 -7.83 -31.21 -11.22
C SER A 809 -7.64 -29.69 -11.37
N VAL A 810 -6.53 -29.12 -10.89
CA VAL A 810 -6.17 -27.70 -11.10
C VAL A 810 -5.98 -27.40 -12.58
N ASN A 811 -5.14 -28.17 -13.30
CA ASN A 811 -4.85 -27.91 -14.71
C ASN A 811 -6.04 -28.22 -15.66
N GLU A 812 -7.02 -29.01 -15.21
CA GLU A 812 -8.29 -29.24 -15.91
C GLU A 812 -9.36 -28.18 -15.58
N GLY A 813 -9.06 -27.20 -14.70
CA GLY A 813 -9.99 -26.15 -14.26
C GLY A 813 -11.08 -26.62 -13.30
N ARG A 814 -10.99 -27.86 -12.79
CA ARG A 814 -11.95 -28.48 -11.86
C ARG A 814 -11.66 -28.11 -10.40
N ALA A 815 -10.42 -27.76 -10.09
CA ALA A 815 -9.99 -27.12 -8.86
C ALA A 815 -9.41 -25.71 -9.12
N ASP A 816 -9.40 -24.87 -8.09
CA ASP A 816 -8.78 -23.54 -8.07
C ASP A 816 -7.38 -23.59 -7.45
N PHE A 817 -6.58 -22.55 -7.73
CA PHE A 817 -5.23 -22.39 -7.23
C PHE A 817 -4.92 -20.91 -6.92
N ASN A 818 -4.45 -20.65 -5.70
CA ASN A 818 -4.12 -19.32 -5.22
C ASN A 818 -2.60 -19.08 -5.23
N SER A 819 -2.15 -18.01 -5.89
CA SER A 819 -0.78 -17.51 -5.76
C SER A 819 -0.63 -16.68 -4.48
N VAL A 820 0.04 -17.24 -3.47
CA VAL A 820 0.29 -16.62 -2.16
C VAL A 820 1.62 -17.15 -1.59
N PHE A 821 2.39 -16.30 -0.89
CA PHE A 821 3.58 -16.75 -0.17
C PHE A 821 3.17 -17.65 1.00
N LEU A 822 4.00 -18.64 1.36
CA LEU A 822 3.60 -19.56 2.42
C LEU A 822 3.43 -18.83 3.77
N SER A 823 4.33 -17.88 4.07
CA SER A 823 4.24 -16.93 5.20
C SER A 823 2.91 -16.15 5.28
N ASP A 824 2.29 -15.84 4.14
CA ASP A 824 1.01 -15.13 4.05
C ASP A 824 -0.22 -16.04 4.15
N THR A 825 -0.10 -17.37 3.97
CA THR A 825 -1.27 -18.28 4.02
C THR A 825 -2.08 -18.20 5.32
N PRO A 826 -1.49 -18.05 6.53
CA PRO A 826 -2.24 -17.84 7.77
C PRO A 826 -3.05 -16.53 7.79
N LEU A 827 -2.60 -15.49 7.08
CA LEU A 827 -3.26 -14.19 7.05
C LEU A 827 -4.58 -14.23 6.27
N LEU A 828 -4.73 -15.14 5.30
CA LEU A 828 -5.98 -15.33 4.58
C LEU A 828 -7.13 -15.69 5.54
N PHE A 829 -6.85 -16.56 6.52
CA PHE A 829 -7.81 -16.96 7.53
C PHE A 829 -7.95 -15.91 8.64
N ARG A 830 -6.82 -15.44 9.20
CA ARG A 830 -6.79 -14.47 10.32
C ARG A 830 -7.41 -13.12 10.00
N ARG A 831 -7.36 -12.68 8.75
CA ARG A 831 -7.99 -11.43 8.28
C ARG A 831 -9.40 -11.64 7.70
N GLY A 832 -9.91 -12.89 7.70
CA GLY A 832 -11.22 -13.23 7.17
C GLY A 832 -11.36 -13.11 5.65
N ALA A 833 -10.25 -13.07 4.89
CA ALA A 833 -10.28 -13.08 3.43
C ALA A 833 -10.79 -14.43 2.89
N ILE A 834 -10.46 -15.52 3.61
CA ILE A 834 -11.14 -16.80 3.54
C ILE A 834 -11.71 -17.06 4.94
N LYS A 835 -13.02 -16.87 5.13
CA LYS A 835 -13.68 -17.31 6.36
C LYS A 835 -13.89 -18.83 6.29
N LEU A 836 -13.37 -19.56 7.27
CA LEU A 836 -13.56 -21.00 7.41
C LEU A 836 -14.78 -21.30 8.27
N ASN A 837 -15.60 -22.27 7.85
CA ASN A 837 -16.70 -22.80 8.64
C ASN A 837 -16.27 -24.06 9.39
N VAL A 838 -15.45 -24.91 8.76
CA VAL A 838 -14.97 -26.16 9.35
C VAL A 838 -13.45 -26.29 9.14
N ALA A 839 -12.73 -26.77 10.15
CA ALA A 839 -11.36 -27.25 10.00
C ALA A 839 -11.31 -28.76 10.26
N ILE A 840 -10.80 -29.53 9.30
CA ILE A 840 -10.55 -30.97 9.40
C ILE A 840 -9.07 -31.19 9.69
N LEU A 841 -8.77 -31.70 10.89
CA LEU A 841 -7.43 -31.91 11.41
C LEU A 841 -7.08 -33.40 11.53
N HIS A 842 -5.78 -33.67 11.62
CA HIS A 842 -5.21 -34.95 12.01
C HIS A 842 -4.27 -34.68 13.18
N VAL A 843 -4.48 -35.36 14.31
CA VAL A 843 -3.77 -35.08 15.57
C VAL A 843 -3.33 -36.36 16.29
N SER A 844 -2.33 -36.22 17.16
CA SER A 844 -1.97 -37.24 18.14
C SER A 844 -3.10 -37.48 19.15
N PRO A 845 -3.11 -38.61 19.88
CA PRO A 845 -3.91 -38.76 21.09
C PRO A 845 -3.65 -37.61 22.09
N PRO A 846 -4.66 -37.20 22.87
CA PRO A 846 -4.45 -36.27 23.96
C PRO A 846 -3.59 -36.90 25.06
N ASP A 847 -2.67 -36.12 25.61
CA ASP A 847 -1.87 -36.50 26.77
C ASP A 847 -2.70 -36.48 28.07
N ALA A 848 -2.04 -36.79 29.21
CA ALA A 848 -2.66 -36.78 30.53
C ALA A 848 -3.23 -35.42 30.97
N ASN A 849 -2.83 -34.32 30.32
CA ASN A 849 -3.33 -32.97 30.56
C ASN A 849 -4.32 -32.52 29.48
N GLY A 850 -4.76 -33.43 28.59
CA GLY A 850 -5.75 -33.16 27.54
C GLY A 850 -5.18 -32.51 26.28
N PHE A 851 -3.86 -32.43 26.09
CA PHE A 851 -3.23 -31.81 24.92
C PHE A 851 -2.93 -32.81 23.80
N CYS A 852 -3.46 -32.54 22.62
CA CYS A 852 -3.09 -33.17 21.35
C CYS A 852 -1.97 -32.37 20.68
N SER A 853 -1.36 -32.98 19.66
CA SER A 853 -0.39 -32.38 18.74
C SER A 853 -0.89 -32.46 17.30
N LEU A 854 -0.76 -31.36 16.54
CA LEU A 854 -0.92 -31.33 15.07
C LEU A 854 0.14 -32.19 14.36
N GLY A 855 1.23 -32.52 15.04
CA GLY A 855 2.20 -33.53 14.64
C GLY A 855 3.12 -33.06 13.52
N THR A 856 3.07 -33.75 12.38
CA THR A 856 4.03 -33.54 11.28
C THR A 856 3.80 -32.25 10.49
N CYS A 857 2.70 -31.53 10.72
CA CYS A 857 2.34 -30.33 9.99
C CYS A 857 1.70 -29.30 10.95
N VAL A 858 2.17 -28.04 10.89
CA VAL A 858 1.55 -26.90 11.61
C VAL A 858 1.18 -25.80 10.63
N ASP A 859 2.03 -25.59 9.62
CA ASP A 859 1.83 -24.75 8.43
C ASP A 859 0.91 -23.53 8.68
N CYS A 860 -0.24 -23.47 8.00
CA CYS A 860 -1.33 -22.56 8.31
C CYS A 860 -2.50 -23.26 9.03
N SER A 861 -2.41 -24.56 9.34
CA SER A 861 -3.43 -25.33 10.05
C SER A 861 -3.71 -24.78 11.45
N ARG A 862 -2.68 -24.24 12.12
CA ARG A 862 -2.87 -23.48 13.35
C ARG A 862 -3.81 -22.29 13.17
N ALA A 863 -3.60 -21.49 12.14
CA ALA A 863 -4.48 -20.36 11.85
C ALA A 863 -5.88 -20.81 11.45
N ALA A 864 -5.99 -21.94 10.73
CA ALA A 864 -7.25 -22.50 10.31
C ALA A 864 -8.13 -22.94 11.50
N TRP A 865 -7.60 -23.75 12.43
CA TRP A 865 -8.41 -24.20 13.58
C TRP A 865 -8.73 -23.08 14.57
N MET A 866 -7.85 -22.07 14.69
CA MET A 866 -8.09 -20.88 15.51
C MET A 866 -9.16 -19.93 14.94
N THR A 867 -9.57 -20.09 13.67
CA THR A 867 -10.51 -19.17 12.98
C THR A 867 -11.75 -19.85 12.39
N ALA A 868 -11.79 -21.18 12.32
CA ALA A 868 -12.96 -21.93 11.86
C ALA A 868 -14.10 -21.89 12.89
N ASP A 869 -15.35 -21.83 12.40
CA ASP A 869 -16.54 -21.90 13.26
C ASP A 869 -16.69 -23.28 13.97
N HIS A 870 -16.07 -24.35 13.44
CA HIS A 870 -16.13 -25.72 13.96
C HIS A 870 -14.85 -26.53 13.66
N VAL A 871 -14.37 -27.35 14.60
CA VAL A 871 -13.14 -28.15 14.46
C VAL A 871 -13.41 -29.66 14.61
N ILE A 872 -13.11 -30.43 13.57
CA ILE A 872 -13.24 -31.89 13.52
C ILE A 872 -11.84 -32.49 13.41
N ALA A 873 -11.44 -33.39 14.30
CA ALA A 873 -10.11 -33.99 14.30
C ALA A 873 -10.13 -35.53 14.22
N MET A 874 -9.30 -36.09 13.35
CA MET A 874 -8.92 -37.50 13.39
C MET A 874 -7.79 -37.70 14.41
N VAL A 875 -8.05 -38.49 15.44
CA VAL A 875 -7.10 -38.84 16.48
C VAL A 875 -6.46 -40.19 16.13
N ASN A 876 -5.13 -40.22 16.04
CA ASN A 876 -4.39 -41.38 15.57
C ASN A 876 -3.06 -41.52 16.31
N LYS A 877 -2.84 -42.65 17.00
CA LYS A 877 -1.58 -42.96 17.72
C LYS A 877 -0.30 -42.90 16.87
N ASN A 878 -0.41 -43.01 15.55
CA ASN A 878 0.74 -43.00 14.64
C ASN A 878 1.21 -41.57 14.33
N MET A 879 0.43 -40.54 14.70
CA MET A 879 0.79 -39.12 14.58
C MET A 879 1.70 -38.70 15.75
N PRO A 880 2.95 -38.26 15.51
CA PRO A 880 3.88 -37.92 16.59
C PRO A 880 3.44 -36.70 17.39
N ARG A 881 3.80 -36.70 18.67
CA ARG A 881 3.64 -35.57 19.59
C ARG A 881 4.83 -34.61 19.44
N THR A 882 4.70 -33.65 18.52
CA THR A 882 5.70 -32.60 18.27
C THR A 882 5.45 -31.40 19.17
N PHE A 883 6.49 -30.57 19.38
CA PHE A 883 6.42 -29.39 20.26
C PHE A 883 6.26 -28.07 19.50
N GLY A 884 5.96 -27.02 20.27
CA GLY A 884 5.87 -25.65 19.79
C GLY A 884 4.44 -25.24 19.51
N ASP A 885 4.21 -24.70 18.33
CA ASP A 885 2.90 -24.24 17.88
C ASP A 885 1.97 -25.38 17.43
N SER A 886 2.47 -26.62 17.37
CA SER A 886 1.71 -27.86 17.13
C SER A 886 0.70 -28.20 18.22
N ILE A 887 0.89 -27.72 19.44
CA ILE A 887 0.13 -28.14 20.62
C ILE A 887 -1.28 -27.54 20.59
N ILE A 888 -2.31 -28.38 20.78
CA ILE A 888 -3.72 -28.00 20.83
C ILE A 888 -4.44 -28.75 21.96
N HIS A 889 -5.01 -28.04 22.94
CA HIS A 889 -5.82 -28.69 23.98
C HIS A 889 -7.14 -29.20 23.38
N SER A 890 -7.51 -30.45 23.70
CA SER A 890 -8.68 -31.18 23.19
C SER A 890 -10.01 -30.43 23.27
N SER A 891 -10.20 -29.55 24.25
CA SER A 891 -11.37 -28.67 24.36
C SER A 891 -11.56 -27.71 23.17
N ASN A 892 -10.50 -27.42 22.40
CA ASN A 892 -10.58 -26.57 21.20
C ASN A 892 -11.16 -27.34 20.00
N ILE A 893 -11.21 -28.68 20.09
CA ILE A 893 -11.80 -29.56 19.08
C ILE A 893 -13.26 -29.82 19.47
N ASP A 894 -14.17 -29.76 18.50
CA ASP A 894 -15.60 -30.01 18.73
C ASP A 894 -15.96 -31.49 18.54
N VAL A 895 -15.33 -32.15 17.57
CA VAL A 895 -15.59 -33.55 17.23
C VAL A 895 -14.28 -34.31 17.07
N MET A 896 -14.18 -35.50 17.69
CA MET A 896 -13.05 -36.41 17.55
C MET A 896 -13.48 -37.76 16.98
N VAL A 897 -12.77 -38.23 15.96
CA VAL A 897 -12.88 -39.58 15.40
C VAL A 897 -11.56 -40.30 15.64
N ARG A 898 -11.58 -41.48 16.26
CA ARG A 898 -10.36 -42.26 16.52
C ARG A 898 -10.11 -43.26 15.39
N ASP A 899 -8.95 -43.16 14.74
CA ASP A 899 -8.46 -44.14 13.77
C ASP A 899 -6.96 -44.38 13.97
N ASP A 900 -6.64 -45.39 14.77
CA ASP A 900 -5.27 -45.85 15.03
C ASP A 900 -4.73 -46.81 13.95
N SER A 901 -5.54 -47.12 12.92
CA SER A 901 -5.18 -48.05 11.85
C SER A 901 -4.54 -47.36 10.65
N PHE A 902 -4.84 -46.08 10.43
CA PHE A 902 -4.26 -45.28 9.36
C PHE A 902 -2.76 -45.01 9.61
N ALA A 903 -1.91 -45.51 8.71
CA ALA A 903 -0.49 -45.13 8.66
C ALA A 903 -0.36 -43.72 8.07
N LEU A 904 0.58 -42.91 8.60
CA LEU A 904 0.90 -41.63 7.97
C LEU A 904 1.50 -41.86 6.58
N PRO A 905 1.23 -41.01 5.59
CA PRO A 905 1.91 -41.07 4.30
C PRO A 905 3.43 -40.90 4.45
N GLU A 906 4.19 -41.73 3.76
CA GLU A 906 5.65 -41.73 3.77
C GLU A 906 6.23 -41.31 2.42
N LEU A 907 7.28 -40.50 2.45
CA LEU A 907 8.08 -40.15 1.28
C LEU A 907 9.29 -41.10 1.17
N PRO A 908 9.39 -41.97 0.15
CA PRO A 908 10.51 -42.88 0.01
C PRO A 908 11.83 -42.13 -0.21
N VAL A 909 12.88 -42.48 0.56
CA VAL A 909 14.23 -41.94 0.37
C VAL A 909 14.76 -42.40 -0.99
N ARG A 910 15.16 -41.45 -1.85
CA ARG A 910 15.83 -41.74 -3.12
C ARG A 910 17.32 -41.46 -3.02
N SER A 911 18.14 -42.28 -3.67
CA SER A 911 19.53 -41.91 -3.93
C SER A 911 19.56 -40.75 -4.94
N PRO A 912 20.38 -39.70 -4.72
CA PRO A 912 20.52 -38.63 -5.70
C PRO A 912 21.18 -39.14 -6.98
N GLY A 913 20.75 -38.60 -8.13
CA GLY A 913 21.40 -38.86 -9.42
C GLY A 913 22.79 -38.21 -9.52
N GLU A 914 23.58 -38.56 -10.54
CA GLU A 914 24.96 -38.05 -10.69
C GLU A 914 25.03 -36.51 -10.76
N GLN A 915 24.16 -35.88 -11.56
CA GLN A 915 24.05 -34.42 -11.63
C GLN A 915 23.69 -33.81 -10.27
N GLU A 916 22.76 -34.44 -9.54
CA GLU A 916 22.31 -33.98 -8.22
C GLU A 916 23.43 -34.11 -7.18
N ALA A 917 24.15 -35.23 -7.17
CA ALA A 917 25.33 -35.44 -6.32
C ALA A 917 26.42 -34.40 -6.58
N LYS A 918 26.66 -34.05 -7.85
CA LYS A 918 27.63 -33.01 -8.24
C LYS A 918 27.19 -31.60 -7.78
N ILE A 919 25.91 -31.27 -7.92
CA ILE A 919 25.30 -30.04 -7.38
C ILE A 919 25.43 -30.00 -5.84
N GLY A 920 25.09 -31.11 -5.17
CA GLY A 920 25.15 -31.23 -3.71
C GLY A 920 26.56 -31.01 -3.18
N LYS A 921 27.56 -31.60 -3.85
CA LYS A 921 28.99 -31.38 -3.57
C LYS A 921 29.39 -29.92 -3.80
N LEU A 922 29.03 -29.30 -4.92
CA LEU A 922 29.35 -27.89 -5.21
C LEU A 922 28.78 -26.95 -4.14
N ILE A 923 27.52 -27.14 -3.73
CA ILE A 923 26.87 -26.35 -2.68
C ILE A 923 27.59 -26.55 -1.35
N ALA A 924 27.82 -27.80 -0.93
CA ALA A 924 28.47 -28.11 0.33
C ALA A 924 29.89 -27.56 0.42
N GLU A 925 30.74 -27.76 -0.60
CA GLU A 925 32.16 -27.39 -0.53
C GLU A 925 32.43 -25.88 -0.72
N ASN A 926 31.50 -25.13 -1.32
CA ASN A 926 31.75 -23.73 -1.74
C ASN A 926 30.77 -22.70 -1.18
N LEU A 927 29.59 -23.11 -0.70
CA LEU A 927 28.50 -22.20 -0.30
C LEU A 927 27.89 -22.50 1.07
N VAL A 928 28.32 -23.57 1.77
CA VAL A 928 27.93 -23.82 3.16
C VAL A 928 29.15 -23.63 4.05
N ASP A 929 29.04 -22.68 4.96
CA ASP A 929 30.09 -22.40 5.95
C ASP A 929 29.82 -23.17 7.26
N ASP A 930 30.87 -23.49 8.02
CA ASP A 930 30.71 -23.94 9.41
C ASP A 930 29.91 -22.90 10.23
N GLY A 931 28.96 -23.40 11.02
CA GLY A 931 27.99 -22.58 11.74
C GLY A 931 26.85 -21.99 10.91
N ALA A 932 26.66 -22.40 9.66
CA ALA A 932 25.53 -21.97 8.84
C ALA A 932 24.18 -22.43 9.38
N THR A 933 23.15 -21.60 9.18
CA THR A 933 21.75 -21.97 9.46
C THR A 933 21.07 -22.39 8.17
N LEU A 934 20.79 -23.67 8.02
CA LEU A 934 20.27 -24.26 6.81
C LEU A 934 18.74 -24.12 6.69
N GLN A 935 18.29 -23.72 5.50
CA GLN A 935 16.96 -24.05 4.98
C GLN A 935 17.11 -24.87 3.70
N MET A 936 16.26 -25.88 3.54
CA MET A 936 16.13 -26.65 2.30
C MET A 936 14.73 -27.29 2.21
N GLY A 937 14.32 -27.68 1.01
CA GLY A 937 13.10 -28.46 0.78
C GLY A 937 13.34 -29.98 0.76
N ILE A 938 12.47 -30.70 0.04
CA ILE A 938 12.65 -32.12 -0.33
C ILE A 938 13.09 -32.30 -1.78
N GLY A 939 13.65 -33.48 -2.06
CA GLY A 939 14.02 -33.94 -3.39
C GLY A 939 15.53 -34.03 -3.58
N GLY A 940 15.95 -34.51 -4.76
CA GLY A 940 17.31 -35.00 -4.97
C GLY A 940 18.44 -33.98 -4.76
N ILE A 941 18.17 -32.67 -4.82
CA ILE A 941 19.17 -31.65 -4.50
C ILE A 941 19.40 -31.56 -2.97
N PRO A 942 18.39 -31.28 -2.12
CA PRO A 942 18.50 -31.48 -0.67
C PRO A 942 19.09 -32.85 -0.28
N ASP A 943 18.61 -33.94 -0.90
CA ASP A 943 19.09 -35.31 -0.64
C ASP A 943 20.56 -35.53 -1.08
N ALA A 944 21.11 -34.69 -1.96
CA ALA A 944 22.52 -34.68 -2.35
C ALA A 944 23.38 -33.76 -1.48
N VAL A 945 22.85 -32.60 -1.06
CA VAL A 945 23.57 -31.65 -0.19
C VAL A 945 23.78 -32.27 1.19
N LEU A 946 22.74 -32.81 1.82
CA LEU A 946 22.81 -33.30 3.20
C LEU A 946 23.93 -34.34 3.41
N PRO A 947 24.13 -35.37 2.56
CA PRO A 947 25.26 -36.29 2.69
C PRO A 947 26.63 -35.66 2.44
N ALA A 948 26.72 -34.59 1.65
CA ALA A 948 27.97 -33.87 1.41
C ALA A 948 28.38 -32.97 2.60
N LEU A 949 27.44 -32.62 3.49
CA LEU A 949 27.71 -31.78 4.66
C LEU A 949 28.38 -32.51 5.84
N LYS A 950 28.66 -33.82 5.77
CA LYS A 950 29.16 -34.63 6.90
C LYS A 950 30.47 -34.17 7.55
N ASN A 951 31.27 -33.36 6.85
CA ASN A 951 32.54 -32.82 7.36
C ASN A 951 32.42 -31.42 8.00
N HIS A 952 31.25 -30.78 7.89
CA HIS A 952 30.97 -29.48 8.48
C HIS A 952 30.69 -29.59 9.98
N ARG A 953 30.61 -28.44 10.65
CA ARG A 953 30.44 -28.33 12.10
C ARG A 953 29.43 -27.27 12.47
N ASP A 954 28.76 -27.52 13.59
CA ASP A 954 27.93 -26.54 14.30
C ASP A 954 26.77 -25.93 13.50
N LEU A 955 26.28 -26.67 12.51
CA LEU A 955 25.18 -26.26 11.66
C LEU A 955 23.87 -26.15 12.46
N GLY A 956 23.04 -25.19 12.06
CA GLY A 956 21.67 -25.05 12.53
C GLY A 956 20.65 -25.37 11.44
N ILE A 957 19.41 -25.63 11.85
CA ILE A 957 18.26 -25.76 10.95
C ILE A 957 17.18 -24.77 11.40
N HIS A 958 16.85 -23.85 10.50
CA HIS A 958 15.65 -23.01 10.54
C HIS A 958 15.08 -23.07 9.13
N THR A 959 14.01 -23.85 8.95
CA THR A 959 13.56 -24.26 7.62
C THR A 959 12.04 -24.25 7.53
N GLU A 960 11.50 -24.21 6.32
CA GLU A 960 10.10 -24.51 6.09
C GLU A 960 9.82 -25.98 6.46
N MET A 961 10.64 -26.88 5.93
CA MET A 961 10.54 -28.31 6.19
C MET A 961 11.90 -29.02 6.19
N PHE A 962 11.94 -30.25 6.68
CA PHE A 962 13.07 -31.16 6.46
C PHE A 962 12.61 -32.62 6.34
N SER A 963 13.54 -33.48 5.91
CA SER A 963 13.31 -34.91 5.66
C SER A 963 14.46 -35.76 6.24
N ASP A 964 14.41 -37.08 6.03
CA ASP A 964 15.28 -38.10 6.60
C ASP A 964 16.79 -37.80 6.50
N GLY A 965 17.25 -37.11 5.44
CA GLY A 965 18.66 -36.79 5.24
C GLY A 965 19.29 -35.95 6.37
N ALA A 966 18.49 -35.17 7.11
CA ALA A 966 18.98 -34.40 8.25
C ALA A 966 19.38 -35.30 9.44
N LEU A 967 18.77 -36.48 9.56
CA LEU A 967 18.93 -37.37 10.73
C LEU A 967 20.37 -37.89 10.88
N ASP A 968 21.09 -38.17 9.78
CA ASP A 968 22.50 -38.59 9.82
C ASP A 968 23.42 -37.45 10.27
N LEU A 969 23.14 -36.20 9.89
CA LEU A 969 23.91 -35.02 10.34
C LEU A 969 23.66 -34.69 11.82
N ILE A 970 22.42 -34.85 12.27
CA ILE A 970 22.03 -34.68 13.68
C ILE A 970 22.70 -35.76 14.54
N ALA A 971 22.63 -37.04 14.13
CA ALA A 971 23.25 -38.15 14.86
C ALA A 971 24.79 -38.05 14.94
N ARG A 972 25.43 -37.38 13.98
CA ARG A 972 26.88 -37.08 13.98
C ARG A 972 27.26 -35.83 14.80
N GLY A 973 26.28 -35.05 15.28
CA GLY A 973 26.52 -33.75 15.93
C GLY A 973 26.94 -32.62 14.98
N VAL A 974 26.91 -32.85 13.66
CA VAL A 974 27.17 -31.84 12.62
C VAL A 974 26.09 -30.75 12.67
N VAL A 975 24.83 -31.17 12.78
CA VAL A 975 23.71 -30.29 13.12
C VAL A 975 23.50 -30.33 14.62
N ASN A 976 23.71 -29.20 15.29
CA ASN A 976 23.49 -29.06 16.73
C ASN A 976 22.83 -27.73 17.14
N ASN A 977 22.55 -26.83 16.18
CA ASN A 977 21.79 -25.59 16.38
C ASN A 977 22.38 -24.60 17.40
N LYS A 978 23.58 -24.82 17.94
CA LYS A 978 24.11 -24.04 19.07
C LYS A 978 24.45 -22.59 18.72
N LEU A 979 24.67 -22.30 17.43
CA LEU A 979 25.02 -20.97 16.92
C LEU A 979 23.82 -20.14 16.43
N LYS A 980 22.63 -20.75 16.29
CA LYS A 980 21.39 -20.04 15.93
C LYS A 980 21.07 -18.93 16.93
N LYS A 981 20.34 -17.91 16.48
CA LYS A 981 19.79 -16.85 17.35
C LYS A 981 18.33 -17.10 17.71
N ILE A 982 17.55 -17.61 16.76
CA ILE A 982 16.14 -17.97 16.97
C ILE A 982 16.06 -19.42 17.44
N ILE A 983 15.65 -19.61 18.69
CA ILE A 983 15.63 -20.91 19.40
C ILE A 983 16.99 -21.66 19.27
N PRO A 984 18.05 -21.18 19.95
CA PRO A 984 19.34 -21.87 19.97
C PRO A 984 19.21 -23.29 20.53
N GLY A 985 20.01 -24.21 19.99
CA GLY A 985 20.02 -25.61 20.41
C GLY A 985 18.86 -26.48 19.91
N LYS A 986 17.86 -25.90 19.21
CA LYS A 986 16.74 -26.66 18.61
C LYS A 986 16.62 -26.46 17.10
N ILE A 987 16.11 -27.47 16.43
CA ILE A 987 15.60 -27.41 15.06
C ILE A 987 14.28 -26.64 15.08
N LEU A 988 14.11 -25.72 14.14
CA LEU A 988 12.83 -25.03 13.92
C LEU A 988 12.34 -25.32 12.50
N THR A 989 11.11 -25.82 12.40
CA THR A 989 10.43 -26.18 11.14
C THR A 989 8.96 -25.73 11.19
N THR A 990 8.21 -25.78 10.08
CA THR A 990 6.73 -25.65 10.12
C THR A 990 5.98 -26.90 9.69
N PHE A 991 6.61 -27.77 8.89
CA PHE A 991 6.16 -29.15 8.63
C PHE A 991 7.33 -30.09 8.35
N VAL A 992 7.03 -31.39 8.17
CA VAL A 992 7.99 -32.42 7.73
C VAL A 992 7.32 -33.43 6.78
N TYR A 993 8.13 -34.11 5.98
CA TYR A 993 7.66 -35.21 5.13
C TYR A 993 8.85 -36.14 4.85
N GLY A 994 8.67 -37.44 5.13
CA GLY A 994 9.76 -38.42 5.15
C GLY A 994 9.24 -39.83 5.45
N THR A 995 10.11 -40.70 5.94
CA THR A 995 9.75 -42.08 6.33
C THR A 995 9.26 -42.16 7.77
N ARG A 996 8.77 -43.34 8.17
CA ARG A 996 8.43 -43.66 9.57
C ARG A 996 9.57 -43.35 10.54
N LYS A 997 10.83 -43.53 10.13
CA LYS A 997 12.01 -43.21 10.95
C LYS A 997 12.07 -41.74 11.33
N LEU A 998 11.68 -40.83 10.43
CA LEU A 998 11.57 -39.41 10.72
C LEU A 998 10.44 -39.14 11.72
N TYR A 999 9.27 -39.77 11.54
CA TYR A 999 8.14 -39.60 12.46
C TYR A 999 8.43 -40.14 13.86
N ASP A 1000 9.09 -41.29 13.99
CA ASP A 1000 9.53 -41.85 15.27
C ASP A 1000 10.60 -40.97 15.96
N PHE A 1001 11.47 -40.31 15.18
CA PHE A 1001 12.45 -39.36 15.73
C PHE A 1001 11.82 -38.07 16.27
N LEU A 1002 10.63 -37.69 15.80
CA LEU A 1002 9.94 -36.46 16.17
C LEU A 1002 9.02 -36.63 17.39
N ASP A 1003 8.59 -37.86 17.68
CA ASP A 1003 7.66 -38.16 18.76
C ASP A 1003 8.28 -37.84 20.13
N ASP A 1004 7.66 -36.91 20.84
CA ASP A 1004 8.07 -36.40 22.15
C ASP A 1004 9.54 -35.90 22.22
N ASN A 1005 10.12 -35.46 21.09
CA ASN A 1005 11.50 -35.01 21.00
C ASN A 1005 11.66 -33.48 21.17
N PRO A 1006 12.11 -32.96 22.32
CA PRO A 1006 12.18 -31.52 22.60
C PRO A 1006 13.28 -30.78 21.82
N MET A 1007 14.08 -31.46 21.01
CA MET A 1007 15.06 -30.85 20.11
C MET A 1007 14.41 -30.26 18.85
N VAL A 1008 13.16 -30.59 18.53
CA VAL A 1008 12.43 -30.08 17.36
C VAL A 1008 11.20 -29.29 17.78
N GLU A 1009 11.15 -28.03 17.35
CA GLU A 1009 10.00 -27.14 17.51
C GLU A 1009 9.33 -26.95 16.14
N PHE A 1010 8.01 -27.07 16.10
CA PHE A 1010 7.19 -26.71 14.95
C PHE A 1010 6.57 -25.35 15.21
N GLY A 1011 6.79 -24.38 14.32
CA GLY A 1011 6.20 -23.05 14.40
C GLY A 1011 5.09 -22.84 13.37
N ASP A 1012 4.20 -21.89 13.67
CA ASP A 1012 3.31 -21.27 12.68
C ASP A 1012 4.11 -20.74 11.49
N VAL A 1013 3.71 -21.06 10.26
CA VAL A 1013 4.47 -20.67 9.07
C VAL A 1013 4.56 -19.17 8.87
N GLN A 1014 3.60 -18.38 9.38
CA GLN A 1014 3.72 -16.92 9.35
C GLN A 1014 4.95 -16.43 10.12
N TRP A 1015 5.37 -17.15 11.17
CA TRP A 1015 6.55 -16.80 11.96
C TRP A 1015 7.81 -17.50 11.45
N VAL A 1016 7.73 -18.80 11.12
CA VAL A 1016 8.87 -19.59 10.65
C VAL A 1016 9.41 -19.05 9.33
N ASN A 1017 8.52 -18.69 8.39
CA ASN A 1017 8.90 -18.17 7.09
C ASN A 1017 9.01 -16.63 7.03
N ASP A 1018 8.90 -15.88 8.13
CA ASP A 1018 9.06 -14.42 8.09
C ASP A 1018 10.53 -14.05 7.77
N PRO A 1019 10.82 -13.32 6.66
CA PRO A 1019 12.19 -12.89 6.34
C PRO A 1019 12.86 -12.05 7.44
N SER A 1020 12.08 -11.34 8.27
CA SER A 1020 12.55 -10.56 9.42
C SER A 1020 12.97 -11.42 10.61
N ILE A 1021 12.47 -12.67 10.70
CA ILE A 1021 12.88 -13.67 11.69
C ILE A 1021 14.05 -14.50 11.14
N ILE A 1022 13.93 -14.99 9.90
CA ILE A 1022 14.96 -15.78 9.21
C ILE A 1022 16.31 -15.06 9.27
N ARG A 1023 16.36 -13.78 8.90
CA ARG A 1023 17.58 -12.96 8.83
C ARG A 1023 18.34 -12.77 10.16
N GLN A 1024 17.74 -13.14 11.30
CA GLN A 1024 18.37 -12.98 12.61
C GLN A 1024 19.34 -14.12 12.94
N ASN A 1025 19.19 -15.29 12.30
CA ASN A 1025 20.14 -16.37 12.41
C ASN A 1025 21.42 -16.06 11.62
N PRO A 1026 22.60 -16.59 12.04
CA PRO A 1026 23.83 -16.38 11.31
C PRO A 1026 23.87 -17.23 10.04
N LYS A 1027 24.57 -16.71 9.02
CA LYS A 1027 24.95 -17.41 7.78
C LYS A 1027 23.80 -18.26 7.25
N VAL A 1028 22.64 -17.63 7.03
CA VAL A 1028 21.45 -18.35 6.55
C VAL A 1028 21.71 -18.85 5.14
N THR A 1029 21.79 -20.16 4.96
CA THR A 1029 21.98 -20.79 3.66
C THR A 1029 20.67 -21.43 3.22
N ALA A 1030 19.99 -20.77 2.29
CA ALA A 1030 18.68 -21.13 1.78
C ALA A 1030 18.80 -21.82 0.41
N ILE A 1031 18.59 -23.14 0.38
CA ILE A 1031 18.83 -23.99 -0.80
C ILE A 1031 17.48 -24.41 -1.39
N ASN A 1032 17.15 -23.88 -2.57
CA ASN A 1032 15.86 -24.08 -3.22
C ASN A 1032 16.02 -24.52 -4.68
N SER A 1033 15.08 -25.32 -5.17
CA SER A 1033 15.09 -25.85 -6.54
C SER A 1033 14.19 -25.07 -7.49
N CYS A 1034 14.45 -25.14 -8.80
CA CYS A 1034 13.59 -24.53 -9.82
C CYS A 1034 13.37 -25.41 -11.07
N VAL A 1035 12.37 -25.02 -11.87
CA VAL A 1035 12.00 -25.64 -13.16
C VAL A 1035 12.81 -25.07 -14.31
N GLU A 1036 12.96 -23.74 -14.39
CA GLU A 1036 13.76 -23.07 -15.41
C GLU A 1036 14.24 -21.70 -14.90
N ILE A 1037 15.34 -21.20 -15.48
CA ILE A 1037 15.83 -19.85 -15.26
C ILE A 1037 16.17 -19.18 -16.60
N ASP A 1038 15.74 -17.93 -16.80
CA ASP A 1038 16.11 -17.19 -18.01
C ASP A 1038 17.50 -16.53 -17.91
N LEU A 1039 18.08 -16.16 -19.06
CA LEU A 1039 19.37 -15.45 -19.15
C LEU A 1039 19.47 -14.11 -18.38
N THR A 1040 18.38 -13.61 -17.79
CA THR A 1040 18.39 -12.42 -16.92
C THR A 1040 18.26 -12.75 -15.43
N GLY A 1041 18.15 -14.04 -15.08
CA GLY A 1041 17.97 -14.55 -13.74
C GLY A 1041 16.53 -14.51 -13.24
N GLN A 1042 15.51 -14.61 -14.11
CA GLN A 1042 14.14 -14.89 -13.65
C GLN A 1042 13.97 -16.38 -13.45
N VAL A 1043 13.39 -16.80 -12.32
CA VAL A 1043 13.25 -18.21 -11.95
C VAL A 1043 11.78 -18.60 -11.91
N VAL A 1044 11.44 -19.68 -12.61
CA VAL A 1044 10.14 -20.36 -12.53
C VAL A 1044 10.32 -21.63 -11.71
N SER A 1045 9.46 -21.81 -10.70
CA SER A 1045 9.53 -22.94 -9.75
C SER A 1045 8.18 -23.64 -9.54
N ASP A 1046 7.07 -22.97 -9.84
CA ASP A 1046 5.70 -23.44 -9.56
C ASP A 1046 5.00 -24.09 -10.76
N SER A 1047 5.59 -24.01 -11.96
CA SER A 1047 4.89 -24.26 -13.22
C SER A 1047 5.83 -24.70 -14.35
N VAL A 1048 5.26 -25.29 -15.40
CA VAL A 1048 5.94 -25.62 -16.67
C VAL A 1048 5.16 -24.95 -17.79
N GLY A 1049 5.59 -23.74 -18.18
CA GLY A 1049 4.77 -22.83 -18.98
C GLY A 1049 3.39 -22.63 -18.32
N LYS A 1050 2.32 -22.77 -19.09
CA LYS A 1050 0.92 -22.59 -18.65
C LYS A 1050 0.39 -23.63 -17.65
N LYS A 1051 1.18 -24.63 -17.25
CA LYS A 1051 0.73 -25.74 -16.38
C LYS A 1051 1.28 -25.61 -14.96
N PHE A 1052 0.39 -25.56 -13.97
CA PHE A 1052 0.77 -25.51 -12.56
C PHE A 1052 1.32 -26.87 -12.09
N LEU A 1053 2.48 -26.83 -11.46
CA LEU A 1053 3.19 -27.95 -10.86
C LEU A 1053 3.14 -27.89 -9.32
N SER A 1054 3.22 -26.70 -8.71
CA SER A 1054 3.27 -26.59 -7.25
C SER A 1054 2.69 -25.25 -6.76
N GLY A 1055 3.54 -24.33 -6.33
CA GLY A 1055 3.17 -23.01 -5.83
C GLY A 1055 4.40 -22.25 -5.37
N PHE A 1056 4.19 -21.02 -4.87
CA PHE A 1056 5.29 -20.16 -4.42
C PHE A 1056 6.06 -20.77 -3.23
N GLY A 1057 5.34 -21.36 -2.28
CA GLY A 1057 5.92 -21.86 -1.04
C GLY A 1057 6.66 -20.76 -0.28
N GLY A 1058 7.64 -21.13 0.53
CA GLY A 1058 8.60 -20.23 1.17
C GLY A 1058 9.87 -19.97 0.37
N GLN A 1059 9.94 -20.33 -0.92
CA GLN A 1059 11.17 -20.12 -1.70
C GLN A 1059 11.61 -18.65 -1.67
N VAL A 1060 10.67 -17.72 -1.91
CA VAL A 1060 10.96 -16.28 -1.89
C VAL A 1060 11.24 -15.78 -0.47
N ASP A 1061 10.49 -16.28 0.52
CA ASP A 1061 10.67 -15.97 1.94
C ASP A 1061 12.12 -16.23 2.38
N TYR A 1062 12.65 -17.43 2.12
CA TYR A 1062 14.00 -17.83 2.51
C TYR A 1062 15.10 -17.24 1.62
N ILE A 1063 14.89 -17.10 0.32
CA ILE A 1063 15.85 -16.39 -0.55
C ILE A 1063 16.00 -14.93 -0.10
N ARG A 1064 14.89 -14.28 0.30
CA ARG A 1064 14.93 -12.90 0.82
C ARG A 1064 15.52 -12.84 2.24
N GLY A 1065 15.15 -13.76 3.13
CA GLY A 1065 15.68 -13.85 4.49
C GLY A 1065 17.19 -14.08 4.52
N ALA A 1066 17.69 -14.98 3.68
CA ALA A 1066 19.13 -15.21 3.49
C ALA A 1066 19.84 -13.97 2.93
N ALA A 1067 19.28 -13.32 1.92
CA ALA A 1067 19.86 -12.10 1.34
C ALA A 1067 19.90 -10.90 2.31
N LEU A 1068 19.09 -10.94 3.38
CA LEU A 1068 19.01 -9.92 4.41
C LEU A 1068 19.70 -10.31 5.73
N SER A 1069 20.35 -11.49 5.78
CA SER A 1069 21.04 -12.02 6.98
C SER A 1069 21.84 -10.93 7.70
N ASN A 1070 21.62 -10.76 9.00
CA ASN A 1070 22.13 -9.62 9.76
C ASN A 1070 23.66 -9.55 9.85
N ASP A 1071 24.35 -10.66 9.58
CA ASP A 1071 25.80 -10.75 9.49
C ASP A 1071 26.35 -10.44 8.08
N GLY A 1072 25.49 -10.29 7.08
CA GLY A 1072 25.88 -10.11 5.67
C GLY A 1072 26.44 -11.38 5.00
N LEU A 1073 26.39 -12.54 5.67
CA LEU A 1073 27.03 -13.78 5.21
C LEU A 1073 26.04 -14.82 4.66
N GLY A 1074 24.75 -14.49 4.58
CA GLY A 1074 23.73 -15.39 4.04
C GLY A 1074 23.98 -15.79 2.58
N ARG A 1075 23.43 -16.95 2.20
CA ARG A 1075 23.63 -17.61 0.90
C ARG A 1075 22.26 -18.00 0.30
N PRO A 1076 21.67 -17.15 -0.55
CA PRO A 1076 20.44 -17.46 -1.27
C PRO A 1076 20.78 -18.26 -2.54
N ILE A 1077 20.41 -19.54 -2.56
CA ILE A 1077 20.85 -20.51 -3.58
C ILE A 1077 19.63 -21.06 -4.33
N ILE A 1078 19.64 -20.88 -5.65
CA ILE A 1078 18.74 -21.57 -6.59
C ILE A 1078 19.54 -22.67 -7.28
N ALA A 1079 19.08 -23.92 -7.21
CA ALA A 1079 19.81 -25.08 -7.71
C ALA A 1079 18.97 -25.93 -8.66
N MET A 1080 19.59 -26.44 -9.71
CA MET A 1080 18.92 -27.35 -10.66
C MET A 1080 19.95 -28.11 -11.50
N PRO A 1081 19.63 -29.33 -12.00
CA PRO A 1081 20.34 -29.88 -13.15
C PRO A 1081 20.35 -28.87 -14.31
N SER A 1082 21.43 -28.81 -15.08
CA SER A 1082 21.54 -27.95 -16.27
C SER A 1082 20.56 -28.36 -17.39
N THR A 1083 20.14 -29.62 -17.43
CA THR A 1083 19.22 -30.20 -18.40
C THR A 1083 18.06 -30.96 -17.76
N THR A 1084 17.00 -31.21 -18.52
CA THR A 1084 15.94 -32.16 -18.16
C THR A 1084 16.36 -33.59 -18.49
N ASN A 1085 15.61 -34.59 -18.01
CA ASN A 1085 15.81 -36.00 -18.37
C ASN A 1085 15.67 -36.30 -19.89
N LYS A 1086 15.27 -35.31 -20.71
CA LYS A 1086 15.22 -35.40 -22.17
C LYS A 1086 16.40 -34.69 -22.86
N GLY A 1087 17.34 -34.13 -22.10
CA GLY A 1087 18.46 -33.32 -22.60
C GLY A 1087 18.11 -31.86 -22.90
N GLU A 1088 16.86 -31.41 -22.68
CA GLU A 1088 16.45 -30.02 -22.91
C GLU A 1088 17.10 -29.10 -21.86
N THR A 1089 17.57 -27.91 -22.25
CA THR A 1089 18.20 -26.96 -21.31
C THR A 1089 17.19 -26.41 -20.29
N LYS A 1090 17.61 -26.29 -19.02
CA LYS A 1090 16.86 -25.58 -17.97
C LYS A 1090 17.30 -24.13 -17.79
N ILE A 1091 18.44 -23.74 -18.37
CA ILE A 1091 18.83 -22.33 -18.56
C ILE A 1091 18.33 -21.92 -19.94
N VAL A 1092 17.37 -21.00 -20.00
CA VAL A 1092 16.59 -20.71 -21.21
C VAL A 1092 16.79 -19.26 -21.71
N PRO A 1093 16.70 -18.99 -23.02
CA PRO A 1093 16.78 -17.61 -23.53
C PRO A 1093 15.69 -16.69 -22.99
N PHE A 1094 14.48 -17.24 -22.84
CA PHE A 1094 13.28 -16.63 -22.29
C PHE A 1094 12.52 -17.71 -21.53
N LEU A 1095 11.76 -17.33 -20.50
CA LEU A 1095 10.87 -18.25 -19.81
C LEU A 1095 9.79 -18.78 -20.75
N SER A 1096 9.36 -20.02 -20.49
CA SER A 1096 8.27 -20.68 -21.18
C SER A 1096 6.99 -19.83 -21.10
N GLU A 1097 6.25 -19.72 -22.20
CA GLU A 1097 5.05 -18.87 -22.27
C GLU A 1097 4.03 -19.26 -21.18
N GLY A 1098 3.69 -18.32 -20.31
CA GLY A 1098 2.79 -18.53 -19.17
C GLY A 1098 3.45 -19.07 -17.89
N GLY A 1099 4.77 -19.26 -17.86
CA GLY A 1099 5.49 -19.67 -16.66
C GLY A 1099 5.42 -18.63 -15.53
N GLY A 1100 5.09 -19.10 -14.33
CA GLY A 1100 4.99 -18.31 -13.11
C GLY A 1100 6.37 -17.93 -12.56
N VAL A 1101 6.73 -16.65 -12.63
CA VAL A 1101 7.96 -16.15 -11.99
C VAL A 1101 7.79 -16.17 -10.48
N VAL A 1102 8.42 -17.16 -9.82
CA VAL A 1102 8.43 -17.27 -8.36
C VAL A 1102 9.54 -16.37 -7.79
N THR A 1103 10.79 -16.59 -8.20
CA THR A 1103 11.93 -15.78 -7.75
C THR A 1103 12.35 -14.80 -8.85
N THR A 1104 12.13 -13.50 -8.63
CA THR A 1104 12.41 -12.44 -9.60
C THR A 1104 13.91 -12.16 -9.76
N ARG A 1105 14.33 -11.53 -10.87
CA ARG A 1105 15.73 -11.12 -11.17
C ARG A 1105 16.47 -10.49 -9.99
N ALA A 1106 15.80 -9.61 -9.23
CA ALA A 1106 16.39 -8.86 -8.12
C ALA A 1106 16.66 -9.71 -6.87
N HIS A 1107 16.01 -10.86 -6.74
CA HIS A 1107 16.15 -11.77 -5.58
C HIS A 1107 17.25 -12.82 -5.76
N VAL A 1108 17.57 -13.22 -7.00
CA VAL A 1108 18.55 -14.27 -7.27
C VAL A 1108 19.99 -13.80 -6.97
N HIS A 1109 20.70 -14.58 -6.15
CA HIS A 1109 22.09 -14.35 -5.78
C HIS A 1109 23.00 -15.44 -6.35
N TYR A 1110 22.85 -16.69 -5.92
CA TYR A 1110 23.60 -17.83 -6.44
C TYR A 1110 22.70 -18.77 -7.24
N VAL A 1111 23.19 -19.23 -8.39
CA VAL A 1111 22.57 -20.27 -9.21
C VAL A 1111 23.58 -21.41 -9.36
N VAL A 1112 23.15 -22.64 -9.10
CA VAL A 1112 24.04 -23.82 -9.13
C VAL A 1112 23.49 -24.90 -10.04
N THR A 1113 24.37 -25.42 -10.90
CA THR A 1113 24.11 -26.61 -11.73
C THR A 1113 25.23 -27.63 -11.56
N ASP A 1114 25.09 -28.77 -12.23
CA ASP A 1114 26.13 -29.78 -12.38
C ASP A 1114 27.37 -29.29 -13.16
N PHE A 1115 27.39 -28.04 -13.65
CA PHE A 1115 28.56 -27.43 -14.30
C PHE A 1115 29.24 -26.32 -13.48
N GLY A 1116 28.63 -25.82 -12.41
CA GLY A 1116 29.27 -24.83 -11.55
C GLY A 1116 28.30 -23.92 -10.80
N ILE A 1117 28.83 -22.81 -10.31
CA ILE A 1117 28.12 -21.80 -9.51
C ILE A 1117 28.22 -20.46 -10.24
N ALA A 1118 27.08 -19.86 -10.57
CA ALA A 1118 26.97 -18.50 -11.08
C ALA A 1118 26.52 -17.57 -9.94
N GLN A 1119 27.27 -16.49 -9.72
CA GLN A 1119 26.85 -15.42 -8.82
C GLN A 1119 26.25 -14.29 -9.69
N LEU A 1120 25.03 -13.84 -9.37
CA LEU A 1120 24.26 -12.86 -10.17
C LEU A 1120 23.94 -11.55 -9.44
N TRP A 1121 24.19 -11.45 -8.13
CA TRP A 1121 23.88 -10.24 -7.36
C TRP A 1121 24.95 -9.17 -7.57
N GLY A 1122 24.53 -7.95 -7.90
CA GLY A 1122 25.40 -6.86 -8.34
C GLY A 1122 25.71 -6.84 -9.84
N LYS A 1123 25.54 -7.96 -10.56
CA LYS A 1123 25.89 -8.09 -11.98
C LYS A 1123 24.85 -7.50 -12.94
N ASN A 1124 25.33 -6.87 -14.01
CA ASN A 1124 24.52 -6.32 -15.11
C ASN A 1124 23.93 -7.45 -15.99
N MET A 1125 23.08 -7.12 -16.98
CA MET A 1125 22.41 -8.15 -17.81
C MET A 1125 23.36 -8.95 -18.72
N ARG A 1126 24.48 -8.36 -19.19
CA ARG A 1126 25.51 -9.07 -19.98
C ARG A 1126 26.25 -10.07 -19.12
N GLN A 1127 26.70 -9.61 -17.95
CA GLN A 1127 27.41 -10.40 -16.94
C GLN A 1127 26.54 -11.55 -16.43
N ARG A 1128 25.24 -11.31 -16.15
CA ARG A 1128 24.30 -12.36 -15.77
C ARG A 1128 24.11 -13.43 -16.84
N ALA A 1129 23.95 -13.03 -18.10
CA ALA A 1129 23.84 -13.97 -19.21
C ALA A 1129 25.13 -14.80 -19.34
N TYR A 1130 26.31 -14.17 -19.26
CA TYR A 1130 27.60 -14.84 -19.32
C TYR A 1130 27.75 -15.90 -18.22
N GLU A 1131 27.50 -15.54 -16.97
CA GLU A 1131 27.61 -16.43 -15.81
C GLU A 1131 26.67 -17.64 -15.91
N LEU A 1132 25.41 -17.42 -16.32
CA LEU A 1132 24.44 -18.49 -16.51
C LEU A 1132 24.86 -19.44 -17.65
N ILE A 1133 25.45 -18.91 -18.74
CA ILE A 1133 25.95 -19.72 -19.85
C ILE A 1133 27.15 -20.58 -19.41
N GLN A 1134 28.06 -20.05 -18.57
CA GLN A 1134 29.19 -20.84 -18.07
C GLN A 1134 28.78 -22.03 -17.20
N ILE A 1135 27.59 -22.00 -16.59
CA ILE A 1135 27.00 -23.13 -15.84
C ILE A 1135 25.90 -23.87 -16.62
N ALA A 1136 25.72 -23.59 -17.90
CA ALA A 1136 24.86 -24.39 -18.77
C ALA A 1136 25.60 -25.65 -19.26
N HIS A 1137 24.84 -26.67 -19.66
CA HIS A 1137 25.39 -27.86 -20.32
C HIS A 1137 26.09 -27.44 -21.63
N PRO A 1138 27.30 -27.95 -21.94
CA PRO A 1138 28.10 -27.54 -23.09
C PRO A 1138 27.32 -27.44 -24.41
N ASP A 1139 26.54 -28.47 -24.74
CA ASP A 1139 25.73 -28.58 -25.96
C ASP A 1139 24.76 -27.40 -26.19
N HIS A 1140 24.37 -26.68 -25.14
CA HIS A 1140 23.42 -25.56 -25.21
C HIS A 1140 24.08 -24.18 -25.19
N ARG A 1141 25.38 -24.09 -24.91
CA ARG A 1141 26.07 -22.80 -24.68
C ARG A 1141 26.05 -21.88 -25.90
N GLU A 1142 26.42 -22.39 -27.08
CA GLU A 1142 26.41 -21.62 -28.34
C GLU A 1142 25.02 -21.05 -28.66
N SER A 1143 23.97 -21.87 -28.49
CA SER A 1143 22.59 -21.45 -28.70
C SER A 1143 22.18 -20.34 -27.72
N LEU A 1144 22.56 -20.48 -26.45
CA LEU A 1144 22.29 -19.49 -25.41
C LEU A 1144 23.07 -18.18 -25.64
N GLU A 1145 24.34 -18.23 -26.07
CA GLU A 1145 25.13 -17.05 -26.43
C GLU A 1145 24.51 -16.28 -27.60
N LYS A 1146 24.12 -17.00 -28.65
CA LYS A 1146 23.41 -16.42 -29.80
C LYS A 1146 22.12 -15.74 -29.37
N SER A 1147 21.26 -16.41 -28.61
CA SER A 1147 20.01 -15.80 -28.15
C SER A 1147 20.24 -14.67 -27.12
N ALA A 1148 21.32 -14.71 -26.35
CA ALA A 1148 21.72 -13.61 -25.48
C ALA A 1148 22.10 -12.37 -26.30
N PHE A 1149 22.91 -12.52 -27.35
CA PHE A 1149 23.22 -11.44 -28.28
C PHE A 1149 21.96 -10.91 -28.98
N GLU A 1150 21.07 -11.79 -29.45
CA GLU A 1150 19.79 -11.40 -30.05
C GLU A 1150 18.89 -10.61 -29.08
N ARG A 1151 18.90 -10.97 -27.78
CA ARG A 1151 18.12 -10.30 -26.72
C ARG A 1151 18.75 -8.98 -26.24
N LEU A 1152 20.07 -8.94 -26.05
CA LEU A 1152 20.79 -7.82 -25.43
C LEU A 1152 21.40 -6.83 -26.44
N LYS A 1153 21.52 -7.22 -27.72
CA LYS A 1153 22.20 -6.49 -28.81
C LYS A 1153 23.70 -6.24 -28.59
N VAL A 1154 24.31 -7.05 -27.73
CA VAL A 1154 25.73 -7.04 -27.38
C VAL A 1154 26.09 -8.42 -26.81
N MET A 1155 27.34 -8.86 -26.96
CA MET A 1155 27.77 -10.17 -26.43
C MET A 1155 27.72 -10.19 -24.89
N PRO A 1156 27.28 -11.33 -24.29
CA PRO A 1156 27.57 -11.64 -22.90
C PRO A 1156 29.07 -11.60 -22.65
N SER A 1157 29.47 -11.11 -21.48
CA SER A 1157 30.88 -11.01 -21.09
C SER A 1157 30.97 -10.87 -19.57
N ALA A 1158 32.16 -11.14 -19.03
CA ALA A 1158 32.47 -10.96 -17.62
C ALA A 1158 32.74 -9.49 -17.23
N ASP A 1159 33.04 -8.63 -18.22
CA ASP A 1159 33.32 -7.19 -18.05
C ASP A 1159 32.08 -6.34 -17.74
#